data_AF-A0A5N6YWH7-F1
#
_entry.id   AF-A0A5N6YWH7-F1
#
_cell.length_a   1.000
_cell.length_b   1.000
_cell.length_c   1.000
_cell.angle_alpha   90.00
_cell.angle_beta   90.00
_cell.angle_gamma   90.00
#
_symmetry.space_group_name_H-M   'P 1'
#
loop_
_entity.id
_entity.type
_entity.pdbx_description
1 polymer ?
#
loop_
_entity_poly.entity_id
_entity_poly.type
_entity_poly.pdbx_seq_one_letter_code
_entity_poly.pdbx_strand_id
1 'polypeptide(L)'
;MSSPFSAEDEDIFERLQQRTDPKVLEEQQQAVNERVHEIYKKAQARLGELIDQNSTLPCAISSIQVLNAHYTRRGFLERIFNPLLSSNQKKPYTLSEALQEVSARADKLSRFDIFQQPVSVYLDQSPEGDLRTGLPNLDVFVSVKEKSRVLLKTGTDLGNTEGSAYGNLLWRNVFGGAENLNLNASLGTRTRSAYQATFETPILSDPDFRLEIGGIASSTQKSWASHEEGLKGGWGKLRWMSQSGHRHEVGYNGFWRQITGLAEDASPTIRADAGDSVKNSVFHSWSKDKRDSPLLPSRGYYAKTFNELAGWGPLKGDVAFWKSEIETQSAVPIPVPGILGDSGISFTTGFRAGLVYPLGLDADHRSQLSRTSDRFLLGGPTDVRGFRLCGIGPRDGGDAVGGDVYAAGSANLLLPLPRVGAEKPLRLQAFVNGGRLLPLQTAQKSTPTTGSEVKDAMISTISELGNGMPSIAAGVGLVYAHPAARFELNFSLPLVLRKGEEGRKGLQLGIVNYYPQQPYGSQPSAQNLQFYPSSYGSVSGHTTPSQASYGGFGAGHNPAAQAYPIGGVGGGGGGGGGGGYGGFGSPAAGVNGRMGEQGGLKTGWLAAFGTEGYEGEPPLLEELGVNFEHIRTKTLTVLNPFARIDQHLMDDSDLYGALLYIVLYGTFLLLSGKVFYGYIYGVAVFGTVALHLILSLMSPVLDTVPAPNAADPGNYDPHHKPSYSEASAAGHFSATLTFPRSASVLGYCFLPLVLTSLVGIMIPMDTMFGYLLTTAAVGWCTYSSSGMFCAVARMRGMRGLVAYPLALFYVVFGIMGIFSSRGSGTLAAKTGAA
;
A
#
# COMPACT_ATOMS: atom_id res chain seq x y z
N MET A 1 -65.98 49.06 5.97
CA MET A 1 -64.95 50.12 6.10
C MET A 1 -63.63 49.42 6.37
N SER A 2 -62.74 49.37 5.38
CA SER A 2 -61.38 48.87 5.52
C SER A 2 -60.46 50.06 5.84
N SER A 3 -59.67 49.95 6.91
CA SER A 3 -58.55 50.85 7.15
C SER A 3 -57.54 50.73 6.00
N PRO A 4 -56.95 51.84 5.51
CA PRO A 4 -55.84 51.75 4.58
C PRO A 4 -54.62 51.13 5.28
N PHE A 5 -53.86 50.33 4.55
CA PHE A 5 -52.58 49.79 5.04
C PHE A 5 -51.61 50.93 5.35
N SER A 6 -50.82 50.74 6.40
CA SER A 6 -49.79 51.70 6.82
C SER A 6 -48.60 51.63 5.86
N ALA A 7 -47.85 52.73 5.71
CA ALA A 7 -46.62 52.76 4.91
C ALA A 7 -45.54 51.77 5.41
N GLU A 8 -45.65 51.27 6.65
CA GLU A 8 -44.79 50.20 7.18
C GLU A 8 -45.09 48.82 6.53
N ASP A 9 -46.29 48.60 5.99
CA ASP A 9 -46.69 47.32 5.38
C ASP A 9 -46.15 47.16 3.95
N GLU A 10 -46.05 48.23 3.16
CA GLU A 10 -45.43 48.18 1.82
C GLU A 10 -43.93 47.86 1.91
N ASP A 11 -43.24 48.41 2.92
CA ASP A 11 -41.82 48.19 3.22
C ASP A 11 -41.53 46.70 3.56
N ILE A 12 -42.52 45.98 4.12
CA ILE A 12 -42.43 44.54 4.39
C ILE A 12 -42.54 43.73 3.09
N PHE A 13 -43.41 44.13 2.15
CA PHE A 13 -43.54 43.45 0.86
C PHE A 13 -42.31 43.66 -0.04
N GLU A 14 -41.68 44.83 -0.05
CA GLU A 14 -40.40 45.03 -0.75
C GLU A 14 -39.27 44.18 -0.14
N ARG A 15 -39.17 44.10 1.21
CA ARG A 15 -38.19 43.24 1.89
C ARG A 15 -38.41 41.75 1.59
N LEU A 16 -39.65 41.31 1.33
CA LEU A 16 -39.96 39.95 0.90
C LEU A 16 -39.70 39.69 -0.60
N GLN A 17 -39.63 40.73 -1.43
CA GLN A 17 -39.28 40.61 -2.86
C GLN A 17 -37.76 40.62 -3.12
N GLN A 18 -36.95 41.12 -2.18
CA GLN A 18 -35.49 41.02 -2.28
C GLN A 18 -35.05 39.54 -2.23
N ARG A 19 -34.39 39.06 -3.29
CA ARG A 19 -33.71 37.76 -3.28
C ARG A 19 -32.66 37.75 -2.17
N THR A 20 -32.92 36.98 -1.12
CA THR A 20 -31.99 36.81 0.01
C THR A 20 -30.63 36.35 -0.50
N ASP A 21 -29.57 37.05 -0.11
CA ASP A 21 -28.20 36.74 -0.50
C ASP A 21 -27.85 35.31 -0.01
N PRO A 22 -27.43 34.38 -0.88
CA PRO A 22 -27.27 32.96 -0.53
C PRO A 22 -26.34 32.71 0.68
N LYS A 23 -25.39 33.60 0.94
CA LYS A 23 -24.53 33.54 2.14
C LYS A 23 -25.30 33.73 3.44
N VAL A 24 -26.28 34.65 3.46
CA VAL A 24 -27.10 34.92 4.66
C VAL A 24 -28.03 33.74 4.95
N LEU A 25 -28.54 33.08 3.90
CA LEU A 25 -29.28 31.82 4.05
C LEU A 25 -28.38 30.70 4.62
N GLU A 26 -27.14 30.60 4.16
CA GLU A 26 -26.18 29.60 4.65
C GLU A 26 -25.80 29.86 6.13
N GLU A 27 -25.52 31.11 6.52
CA GLU A 27 -25.27 31.51 7.91
C GLU A 27 -26.49 31.24 8.82
N GLN A 28 -27.71 31.54 8.36
CA GLN A 28 -28.94 31.22 9.10
C GLN A 28 -29.14 29.70 9.24
N GLN A 29 -28.89 28.92 8.19
CA GLN A 29 -28.95 27.46 8.23
C GLN A 29 -27.91 26.88 9.21
N GLN A 30 -26.69 27.43 9.23
CA GLN A 30 -25.65 27.06 10.19
C GLN A 30 -26.06 27.39 11.63
N ALA A 31 -26.52 28.61 11.91
CA ALA A 31 -26.97 29.02 13.24
C ALA A 31 -28.19 28.20 13.74
N VAL A 32 -29.09 27.78 12.85
CA VAL A 32 -30.18 26.85 13.18
C VAL A 32 -29.63 25.46 13.50
N ASN A 33 -28.73 24.93 12.67
CA ASN A 33 -28.08 23.63 12.90
C ASN A 33 -27.31 23.60 14.23
N GLU A 34 -26.58 24.65 14.58
CA GLU A 34 -25.88 24.80 15.85
C GLU A 34 -26.83 24.81 17.06
N ARG A 35 -27.91 25.60 17.00
CA ARG A 35 -28.94 25.62 18.05
C ARG A 35 -29.59 24.25 18.24
N VAL A 36 -29.88 23.56 17.14
CA VAL A 36 -30.41 22.18 17.17
C VAL A 36 -29.39 21.24 17.82
N HIS A 37 -28.10 21.35 17.48
CA HIS A 37 -27.03 20.55 18.09
C HIS A 37 -26.89 20.78 19.60
N GLU A 38 -26.92 22.04 20.04
CA GLU A 38 -26.87 22.40 21.47
C GLU A 38 -28.10 21.91 22.24
N ILE A 39 -29.30 21.94 21.63
CA ILE A 39 -30.51 21.37 22.21
C ILE A 39 -30.38 19.84 22.34
N TYR A 40 -29.93 19.13 21.30
CA TYR A 40 -29.70 17.69 21.35
C TYR A 40 -28.67 17.31 22.42
N LYS A 41 -27.56 18.03 22.50
CA LYS A 41 -26.50 17.83 23.50
C LYS A 41 -27.00 18.04 24.92
N LYS A 42 -27.81 19.08 25.17
CA LYS A 42 -28.46 19.31 26.47
C LYS A 42 -29.50 18.24 26.81
N ALA A 43 -30.27 17.77 25.83
CA ALA A 43 -31.21 16.67 26.00
C ALA A 43 -30.49 15.35 26.35
N GLN A 44 -29.39 15.03 25.66
CA GLN A 44 -28.54 13.87 25.97
C GLN A 44 -27.90 13.97 27.36
N ALA A 45 -27.36 15.13 27.73
CA ALA A 45 -26.77 15.34 29.06
C ALA A 45 -27.82 15.16 30.18
N ARG A 46 -29.02 15.73 30.00
CA ARG A 46 -30.14 15.57 30.95
C ARG A 46 -30.65 14.12 31.01
N LEU A 47 -30.67 13.41 29.89
CA LEU A 47 -31.02 11.99 29.85
C LEU A 47 -29.99 11.16 30.64
N GLY A 48 -28.69 11.43 30.46
CA GLY A 48 -27.62 10.83 31.25
C GLY A 48 -27.80 11.08 32.75
N GLU A 49 -28.04 12.33 33.15
CA GLU A 49 -28.30 12.69 34.54
C GLU A 49 -29.52 11.95 35.13
N LEU A 50 -30.62 11.82 34.38
CA LEU A 50 -31.80 11.07 34.80
C LEU A 50 -31.54 9.55 34.92
N ILE A 51 -30.70 8.99 34.03
CA ILE A 51 -30.27 7.59 34.10
C ILE A 51 -29.38 7.38 35.34
N ASP A 52 -28.45 8.29 35.62
CA ASP A 52 -27.57 8.21 36.79
C ASP A 52 -28.37 8.32 38.10
N GLN A 53 -29.31 9.25 38.18
CA GLN A 53 -30.22 9.43 39.33
C GLN A 53 -31.11 8.19 39.58
N ASN A 54 -31.48 7.46 38.53
CA ASN A 54 -32.32 6.25 38.62
C ASN A 54 -31.52 4.95 38.40
N SER A 55 -30.19 5.01 38.48
CA SER A 55 -29.29 3.90 38.13
C SER A 55 -29.57 2.61 38.91
N THR A 56 -30.01 2.72 40.16
CA THR A 56 -30.32 1.61 41.07
C THR A 56 -31.78 1.12 40.99
N LEU A 57 -32.61 1.69 40.11
CA LEU A 57 -34.02 1.29 39.97
C LEU A 57 -34.10 -0.18 39.49
N PRO A 58 -34.77 -1.08 40.21
CA PRO A 58 -34.87 -2.48 39.79
C PRO A 58 -35.85 -2.63 38.62
N CYS A 59 -35.45 -3.36 37.59
CA CYS A 59 -36.24 -3.59 36.38
C CYS A 59 -36.10 -5.03 35.88
N ALA A 60 -37.07 -5.46 35.06
CA ALA A 60 -37.04 -6.74 34.38
C ALA A 60 -37.09 -6.53 32.87
N ILE A 61 -36.19 -7.17 32.11
CA ILE A 61 -36.33 -7.28 30.65
C ILE A 61 -37.34 -8.39 30.34
N SER A 62 -38.45 -8.01 29.71
CA SER A 62 -39.58 -8.89 29.36
C SER A 62 -39.43 -9.50 27.96
N SER A 63 -39.20 -8.68 26.95
CA SER A 63 -39.03 -9.13 25.56
C SER A 63 -37.89 -8.40 24.85
N ILE A 64 -37.34 -9.05 23.82
CA ILE A 64 -36.29 -8.49 22.96
C ILE A 64 -36.66 -8.78 21.51
N GLN A 65 -36.80 -7.74 20.70
CA GLN A 65 -37.17 -7.83 19.29
C GLN A 65 -36.06 -7.25 18.41
N VAL A 66 -35.53 -8.06 17.48
CA VAL A 66 -34.53 -7.60 16.50
C VAL A 66 -35.24 -7.28 15.19
N LEU A 67 -35.29 -6.00 14.82
CA LEU A 67 -36.00 -5.50 13.65
C LEU A 67 -35.08 -5.46 12.43
N ASN A 68 -35.63 -5.78 11.24
CA ASN A 68 -34.95 -5.74 9.93
C ASN A 68 -33.77 -6.72 9.73
N ALA A 69 -33.67 -7.78 10.55
CA ALA A 69 -32.66 -8.84 10.40
C ALA A 69 -33.14 -9.98 9.49
N HIS A 70 -33.39 -9.69 8.20
CA HIS A 70 -34.06 -10.62 7.29
C HIS A 70 -33.25 -11.86 6.89
N TYR A 71 -31.93 -11.71 6.71
CA TYR A 71 -31.05 -12.81 6.28
C TYR A 71 -30.24 -13.43 7.42
N THR A 72 -30.57 -13.10 8.68
CA THR A 72 -29.87 -13.58 9.87
C THR A 72 -30.71 -14.63 10.61
N ARG A 73 -30.12 -15.77 10.96
CA ARG A 73 -30.84 -16.92 11.55
C ARG A 73 -31.26 -16.61 12.99
N ARG A 74 -32.51 -16.94 13.32
CA ARG A 74 -33.09 -16.72 14.66
C ARG A 74 -32.21 -17.30 15.79
N GLY A 75 -31.74 -18.55 15.66
CA GLY A 75 -30.89 -19.20 16.68
C GLY A 75 -29.50 -18.56 16.90
N PHE A 76 -29.01 -17.72 15.98
CA PHE A 76 -27.79 -16.92 16.19
C PHE A 76 -28.09 -15.70 17.07
N LEU A 77 -29.19 -14.99 16.78
CA LEU A 77 -29.66 -13.85 17.56
C LEU A 77 -30.09 -14.28 18.97
N GLU A 78 -30.84 -15.38 19.09
CA GLU A 78 -31.23 -15.96 20.39
C GLU A 78 -29.99 -16.29 21.24
N ARG A 79 -28.91 -16.82 20.65
CA ARG A 79 -27.68 -17.11 21.40
C ARG A 79 -26.96 -15.86 21.91
N ILE A 80 -27.23 -14.68 21.33
CA ILE A 80 -26.69 -13.39 21.76
C ILE A 80 -27.61 -12.73 22.82
N PHE A 81 -28.93 -12.76 22.61
CA PHE A 81 -29.90 -11.98 23.39
C PHE A 81 -30.70 -12.77 24.44
N ASN A 82 -30.92 -14.07 24.28
CA ASN A 82 -31.64 -14.89 25.27
C ASN A 82 -31.06 -14.80 26.70
N PRO A 83 -29.72 -14.70 26.92
CA PRO A 83 -29.16 -14.50 28.26
C PRO A 83 -29.56 -13.19 28.96
N LEU A 84 -30.12 -12.21 28.24
CA LEU A 84 -30.62 -10.95 28.83
C LEU A 84 -32.05 -11.06 29.38
N LEU A 85 -32.83 -12.05 28.96
CA LEU A 85 -34.22 -12.19 29.41
C LEU A 85 -34.25 -12.53 30.90
N SER A 86 -35.10 -11.85 31.66
CA SER A 86 -35.17 -11.99 33.13
C SER A 86 -35.54 -13.41 33.58
N SER A 87 -36.25 -14.16 32.74
CA SER A 87 -36.57 -15.58 32.95
C SER A 87 -35.34 -16.49 33.05
N ASN A 88 -34.21 -16.08 32.46
CA ASN A 88 -32.94 -16.80 32.51
C ASN A 88 -32.00 -16.29 33.63
N GLN A 89 -32.40 -15.26 34.37
CA GLN A 89 -31.59 -14.62 35.40
C GLN A 89 -32.06 -15.00 36.82
N LYS A 90 -31.10 -15.04 37.76
CA LYS A 90 -31.36 -15.37 39.17
C LYS A 90 -31.69 -14.16 40.05
N LYS A 91 -31.55 -12.95 39.51
CA LYS A 91 -31.78 -11.67 40.18
C LYS A 91 -32.41 -10.69 39.18
N PRO A 92 -33.26 -9.75 39.62
CA PRO A 92 -33.66 -8.62 38.78
C PRO A 92 -32.45 -7.73 38.47
N TYR A 93 -32.47 -7.06 37.33
CA TYR A 93 -31.45 -6.08 36.96
C TYR A 93 -31.70 -4.75 37.66
N THR A 94 -30.65 -3.97 37.89
CA THR A 94 -30.79 -2.51 37.99
C THR A 94 -30.87 -1.87 36.60
N LEU A 95 -31.47 -0.69 36.49
CA LEU A 95 -31.57 0.05 35.23
C LEU A 95 -30.20 0.27 34.57
N SER A 96 -29.17 0.59 35.37
CA SER A 96 -27.80 0.75 34.88
C SER A 96 -27.22 -0.55 34.31
N GLU A 97 -27.36 -1.68 35.03
CA GLU A 97 -26.91 -2.99 34.54
C GLU A 97 -27.65 -3.44 33.27
N ALA A 98 -28.97 -3.22 33.20
CA ALA A 98 -29.78 -3.55 32.03
C ALA A 98 -29.32 -2.75 30.79
N LEU A 99 -29.11 -1.44 30.94
CA LEU A 99 -28.59 -0.58 29.87
C LEU A 99 -27.18 -1.02 29.42
N GLN A 100 -26.29 -1.32 30.37
CA GLN A 100 -24.92 -1.73 30.10
C GLN A 100 -24.87 -3.09 29.37
N GLU A 101 -25.64 -4.09 29.84
CA GLU A 101 -25.72 -5.41 29.22
C GLU A 101 -26.36 -5.36 27.82
N VAL A 102 -27.46 -4.62 27.64
CA VAL A 102 -28.09 -4.44 26.33
C VAL A 102 -27.11 -3.76 25.35
N SER A 103 -26.41 -2.69 25.77
CA SER A 103 -25.37 -2.04 24.94
C SER A 103 -24.26 -3.04 24.60
N ALA A 104 -23.77 -3.82 25.56
CA ALA A 104 -22.72 -4.80 25.33
C ALA A 104 -23.15 -5.91 24.34
N ARG A 105 -24.44 -6.29 24.28
CA ARG A 105 -24.96 -7.20 23.25
C ARG A 105 -25.15 -6.51 21.89
N ALA A 106 -25.57 -5.24 21.85
CA ALA A 106 -25.62 -4.45 20.62
C ALA A 106 -24.22 -4.24 20.02
N ASP A 107 -23.21 -4.00 20.85
CA ASP A 107 -21.80 -3.94 20.45
C ASP A 107 -21.29 -5.31 20.01
N LYS A 108 -21.61 -6.39 20.74
CA LYS A 108 -21.30 -7.77 20.28
C LYS A 108 -21.93 -8.05 18.91
N LEU A 109 -23.14 -7.55 18.63
CA LEU A 109 -23.82 -7.68 17.35
C LEU A 109 -23.16 -6.84 16.25
N SER A 110 -22.83 -5.57 16.55
CA SER A 110 -22.17 -4.65 15.62
C SER A 110 -20.77 -5.13 15.22
N ARG A 111 -20.11 -5.86 16.11
CA ARG A 111 -18.82 -6.52 15.85
C ARG A 111 -18.91 -7.59 14.77
N PHE A 112 -20.01 -8.33 14.56
CA PHE A 112 -20.04 -9.40 13.54
C PHE A 112 -19.89 -8.95 12.08
N ASP A 113 -19.93 -7.64 11.79
CA ASP A 113 -19.75 -7.07 10.46
C ASP A 113 -20.84 -7.42 9.41
N ILE A 114 -21.97 -7.95 9.86
CA ILE A 114 -23.13 -8.22 8.99
C ILE A 114 -24.15 -7.07 8.97
N PHE A 115 -24.03 -6.08 9.87
CA PHE A 115 -24.91 -4.91 9.97
C PHE A 115 -24.14 -3.59 9.76
N GLN A 116 -24.84 -2.58 9.26
CA GLN A 116 -24.38 -1.19 9.19
C GLN A 116 -24.31 -0.62 10.62
N GLN A 117 -23.28 0.17 10.90
CA GLN A 117 -23.08 0.83 12.19
C GLN A 117 -23.60 2.28 12.13
N PRO A 118 -24.14 2.83 13.23
CA PRO A 118 -24.41 2.18 14.52
C PRO A 118 -25.63 1.25 14.47
N VAL A 119 -25.70 0.29 15.41
CA VAL A 119 -26.93 -0.47 15.70
C VAL A 119 -27.80 0.36 16.63
N SER A 120 -29.07 0.57 16.28
CA SER A 120 -29.97 1.39 17.08
C SER A 120 -30.71 0.54 18.10
N VAL A 121 -30.66 0.93 19.37
CA VAL A 121 -31.40 0.31 20.47
C VAL A 121 -32.45 1.27 20.98
N TYR A 122 -33.68 0.80 21.10
CA TYR A 122 -34.80 1.49 21.74
C TYR A 122 -35.29 0.65 22.91
N LEU A 123 -35.75 1.33 23.95
CA LEU A 123 -36.26 0.73 25.17
C LEU A 123 -37.63 1.36 25.44
N ASP A 124 -38.63 0.50 25.61
CA ASP A 124 -39.98 0.92 25.97
C ASP A 124 -40.40 0.24 27.28
N GLN A 125 -41.32 0.86 28.01
CA GLN A 125 -41.88 0.27 29.21
C GLN A 125 -43.14 -0.51 28.84
N SER A 126 -43.16 -1.80 29.16
CA SER A 126 -44.34 -2.61 28.87
C SER A 126 -45.52 -2.13 29.73
N PRO A 127 -46.70 -1.81 29.14
CA PRO A 127 -47.86 -1.35 29.90
C PRO A 127 -48.45 -2.46 30.78
N GLU A 128 -48.20 -3.72 30.43
CA GLU A 128 -48.50 -4.88 31.26
C GLU A 128 -47.30 -5.16 32.19
N GLY A 129 -47.27 -4.46 33.33
CA GLY A 129 -46.35 -4.77 34.43
C GLY A 129 -46.60 -6.18 34.96
N ASP A 130 -45.52 -6.89 35.30
CA ASP A 130 -45.61 -8.30 35.71
C ASP A 130 -46.34 -8.40 37.07
N LEU A 131 -47.63 -8.76 37.02
CA LEU A 131 -48.57 -8.81 38.16
C LEU A 131 -48.10 -9.72 39.33
N ARG A 132 -47.03 -10.48 39.13
CA ARG A 132 -46.43 -11.41 40.10
C ARG A 132 -45.23 -10.82 40.85
N THR A 133 -44.61 -9.75 40.34
CA THR A 133 -43.38 -9.15 40.92
C THR A 133 -43.49 -7.65 41.18
N GLY A 134 -44.37 -6.93 40.48
CA GLY A 134 -44.54 -5.47 40.63
C GLY A 134 -43.34 -4.64 40.14
N LEU A 135 -42.42 -5.25 39.40
CA LEU A 135 -41.27 -4.57 38.79
C LEU A 135 -41.65 -3.93 37.44
N PRO A 136 -41.01 -2.82 37.06
CA PRO A 136 -41.16 -2.26 35.72
C PRO A 136 -40.52 -3.19 34.67
N ASN A 137 -41.36 -3.60 33.72
CA ASN A 137 -40.97 -4.42 32.57
C ASN A 137 -40.44 -3.52 31.44
N LEU A 138 -39.30 -3.90 30.86
CA LEU A 138 -38.65 -3.23 29.74
C LEU A 138 -38.66 -4.14 28.51
N ASP A 139 -39.22 -3.62 27.42
CA ASP A 139 -39.18 -4.24 26.10
C ASP A 139 -38.07 -3.59 25.25
N VAL A 140 -37.16 -4.42 24.74
CA VAL A 140 -35.95 -3.98 24.03
C VAL A 140 -36.11 -4.16 22.52
N PHE A 141 -36.06 -3.08 21.76
CA PHE A 141 -36.12 -3.12 20.30
C PHE A 141 -34.75 -2.79 19.70
N VAL A 142 -34.13 -3.77 19.06
CA VAL A 142 -32.82 -3.63 18.40
C VAL A 142 -33.05 -3.50 16.89
N SER A 143 -32.99 -2.28 16.38
CA SER A 143 -33.14 -2.01 14.94
C SER A 143 -31.78 -2.07 14.25
N VAL A 144 -31.63 -3.05 13.36
CA VAL A 144 -30.42 -3.22 12.55
C VAL A 144 -30.69 -2.86 11.09
N LYS A 145 -29.60 -2.78 10.30
CA LYS A 145 -29.67 -2.67 8.84
C LYS A 145 -28.59 -3.55 8.24
N GLU A 146 -28.97 -4.60 7.53
CA GLU A 146 -28.01 -5.57 6.98
C GLU A 146 -27.08 -4.93 5.93
N LYS A 147 -25.82 -5.39 5.90
CA LYS A 147 -24.84 -5.04 4.86
C LYS A 147 -25.07 -5.88 3.61
N SER A 148 -24.53 -5.42 2.47
CA SER A 148 -24.57 -6.22 1.24
C SER A 148 -23.95 -7.59 1.47
N ARG A 149 -24.70 -8.65 1.15
CA ARG A 149 -24.24 -10.04 1.28
C ARG A 149 -23.08 -10.31 0.35
N VAL A 150 -23.14 -9.86 -0.90
CA VAL A 150 -22.06 -10.04 -1.88
C VAL A 150 -21.27 -8.72 -2.01
N LEU A 151 -19.95 -8.82 -1.98
CA LEU A 151 -19.03 -7.75 -2.33
C LEU A 151 -17.95 -8.30 -3.25
N LEU A 152 -17.90 -7.77 -4.47
CA LEU A 152 -16.76 -7.93 -5.37
C LEU A 152 -15.79 -6.76 -5.15
N LYS A 153 -14.52 -7.05 -4.87
CA LYS A 153 -13.40 -6.11 -4.90
C LYS A 153 -12.42 -6.55 -5.98
N THR A 154 -12.04 -5.66 -6.88
CA THR A 154 -10.90 -5.83 -7.76
C THR A 154 -9.86 -4.77 -7.44
N GLY A 155 -8.59 -5.04 -7.70
CA GLY A 155 -7.53 -4.07 -7.48
C GLY A 155 -6.23 -4.50 -8.14
N THR A 156 -5.33 -3.54 -8.31
CA THR A 156 -3.93 -3.77 -8.65
C THR A 156 -3.07 -3.37 -7.47
N ASP A 157 -1.94 -4.04 -7.35
CA ASP A 157 -0.96 -3.88 -6.30
C ASP A 157 0.41 -3.68 -6.94
N LEU A 158 1.21 -2.80 -6.35
CA LEU A 158 2.58 -2.52 -6.74
C LEU A 158 3.41 -2.52 -5.46
N GLY A 159 4.53 -3.24 -5.46
CA GLY A 159 5.44 -3.26 -4.33
C GLY A 159 6.64 -4.17 -4.56
N ASN A 160 7.80 -3.82 -3.99
CA ASN A 160 9.01 -4.64 -4.02
C ASN A 160 9.38 -5.17 -5.42
N THR A 161 9.31 -4.31 -6.44
CA THR A 161 9.51 -4.63 -7.87
C THR A 161 8.54 -5.69 -8.46
N GLU A 162 7.50 -6.09 -7.72
CA GLU A 162 6.38 -6.90 -8.19
C GLU A 162 5.16 -6.02 -8.50
N GLY A 163 4.44 -6.37 -9.56
CA GLY A 163 3.12 -5.85 -9.86
C GLY A 163 2.11 -6.99 -9.90
N SER A 164 0.99 -6.85 -9.20
CA SER A 164 -0.08 -7.85 -9.16
C SER A 164 -1.45 -7.23 -9.45
N ALA A 165 -2.37 -8.07 -9.89
CA ALA A 165 -3.79 -7.80 -10.02
C ALA A 165 -4.55 -8.88 -9.26
N TYR A 166 -5.59 -8.51 -8.52
CA TYR A 166 -6.41 -9.44 -7.77
C TYR A 166 -7.92 -9.20 -7.95
N GLY A 167 -8.66 -10.29 -7.91
CA GLY A 167 -10.12 -10.31 -7.81
C GLY A 167 -10.53 -11.00 -6.51
N ASN A 168 -11.48 -10.41 -5.79
CA ASN A 168 -11.93 -10.90 -4.50
C ASN A 168 -13.45 -10.84 -4.40
N LEU A 169 -14.08 -11.99 -4.18
CA LEU A 169 -15.52 -12.14 -4.00
C LEU A 169 -15.80 -12.58 -2.56
N LEU A 170 -16.34 -11.67 -1.75
CA LEU A 170 -16.73 -11.91 -0.37
C LEU A 170 -18.26 -12.01 -0.27
N TRP A 171 -18.74 -13.22 0.06
CA TRP A 171 -20.13 -13.51 0.39
C TRP A 171 -20.28 -13.62 1.92
N ARG A 172 -20.86 -12.59 2.52
CA ARG A 172 -21.23 -12.50 3.93
C ARG A 172 -22.55 -13.19 4.23
N ASN A 173 -22.65 -13.66 5.46
CA ASN A 173 -23.84 -14.24 6.05
C ASN A 173 -24.43 -15.34 5.14
N VAL A 174 -23.60 -16.34 4.82
CA VAL A 174 -23.96 -17.41 3.87
C VAL A 174 -25.16 -18.21 4.40
N PHE A 175 -25.12 -18.64 5.67
CA PHE A 175 -26.14 -19.45 6.33
C PHE A 175 -26.88 -18.71 7.47
N GLY A 176 -26.80 -17.38 7.48
CA GLY A 176 -27.45 -16.51 8.46
C GLY A 176 -26.78 -16.45 9.83
N GLY A 177 -25.62 -17.08 10.04
CA GLY A 177 -24.88 -17.09 11.31
C GLY A 177 -23.61 -16.25 11.31
N ALA A 178 -23.57 -15.19 10.49
CA ALA A 178 -22.37 -14.38 10.21
C ALA A 178 -21.19 -15.17 9.63
N GLU A 179 -21.46 -16.22 8.85
CA GLU A 179 -20.44 -16.93 8.09
C GLU A 179 -20.01 -16.15 6.85
N ASN A 180 -18.70 -16.09 6.59
CA ASN A 180 -18.10 -15.43 5.44
C ASN A 180 -17.46 -16.46 4.51
N LEU A 181 -17.91 -16.55 3.26
CA LEU A 181 -17.19 -17.24 2.19
C LEU A 181 -16.43 -16.20 1.36
N ASN A 182 -15.12 -16.35 1.33
CA ASN A 182 -14.19 -15.45 0.67
C ASN A 182 -13.45 -16.21 -0.44
N LEU A 183 -13.73 -15.88 -1.70
CA LEU A 183 -12.99 -16.37 -2.86
C LEU A 183 -12.02 -15.29 -3.32
N ASN A 184 -10.77 -15.65 -3.58
CA ASN A 184 -9.79 -14.72 -4.11
C ASN A 184 -8.96 -15.38 -5.21
N ALA A 185 -8.67 -14.60 -6.24
CA ALA A 185 -7.72 -14.92 -7.28
C ALA A 185 -6.73 -13.77 -7.44
N SER A 186 -5.45 -14.09 -7.69
CA SER A 186 -4.44 -13.09 -8.03
C SER A 186 -3.47 -13.57 -9.11
N LEU A 187 -2.92 -12.61 -9.84
CA LEU A 187 -2.03 -12.77 -10.98
C LEU A 187 -1.01 -11.63 -10.92
N GLY A 188 0.28 -11.91 -11.04
CA GLY A 188 1.32 -10.88 -10.99
C GLY A 188 2.60 -11.31 -11.69
N THR A 189 3.59 -10.41 -11.72
CA THR A 189 4.86 -10.64 -12.40
C THR A 189 5.64 -11.82 -11.82
N ARG A 190 5.54 -12.05 -10.50
CA ARG A 190 6.14 -13.20 -9.82
C ARG A 190 5.12 -14.29 -9.47
N THR A 191 3.92 -13.90 -9.05
CA THR A 191 2.82 -14.82 -8.77
C THR A 191 2.05 -15.16 -10.06
N ARG A 192 2.47 -16.20 -10.79
CA ARG A 192 1.87 -16.57 -12.09
C ARG A 192 0.38 -16.87 -12.01
N SER A 193 -0.06 -17.57 -10.96
CA SER A 193 -1.48 -17.71 -10.66
C SER A 193 -1.70 -18.07 -9.20
N ALA A 194 -2.84 -17.65 -8.68
CA ALA A 194 -3.27 -17.86 -7.31
C ALA A 194 -4.78 -17.99 -7.26
N TYR A 195 -5.29 -19.03 -6.63
CA TYR A 195 -6.71 -19.24 -6.40
C TYR A 195 -6.91 -19.79 -5.00
N GLN A 196 -7.81 -19.17 -4.25
CA GLN A 196 -8.13 -19.60 -2.89
C GLN A 196 -9.60 -19.43 -2.56
N ALA A 197 -10.06 -20.32 -1.69
CA ALA A 197 -11.37 -20.27 -1.08
C ALA A 197 -11.19 -20.35 0.43
N THR A 198 -11.85 -19.47 1.17
CA THR A 198 -11.78 -19.41 2.64
C THR A 198 -13.17 -19.27 3.19
N PHE A 199 -13.58 -20.20 4.04
CA PHE A 199 -14.86 -20.18 4.76
C PHE A 199 -14.60 -19.93 6.24
N GLU A 200 -15.14 -18.83 6.77
CA GLU A 200 -15.00 -18.41 8.16
C GLU A 200 -16.38 -18.44 8.84
N THR A 201 -16.46 -19.01 10.05
CA THR A 201 -17.71 -19.08 10.83
C THR A 201 -17.44 -18.80 12.32
N PRO A 202 -18.24 -17.93 12.98
CA PRO A 202 -18.14 -17.73 14.41
C PRO A 202 -18.75 -18.89 15.19
N ILE A 203 -17.95 -19.51 16.05
CA ILE A 203 -18.42 -20.61 16.91
C ILE A 203 -19.18 -19.99 18.08
N LEU A 204 -20.24 -20.67 18.54
CA LEU A 204 -21.05 -20.27 19.70
C LEU A 204 -21.70 -18.87 19.58
N SER A 205 -21.79 -18.29 18.38
CA SER A 205 -22.22 -16.89 18.18
C SER A 205 -21.39 -15.92 19.03
N ASP A 206 -20.07 -16.10 18.97
CA ASP A 206 -19.08 -15.21 19.55
C ASP A 206 -18.26 -14.56 18.41
N PRO A 207 -18.15 -13.23 18.31
CA PRO A 207 -17.36 -12.61 17.26
C PRO A 207 -15.86 -12.84 17.49
N ASP A 208 -15.42 -13.10 18.73
CA ASP A 208 -14.01 -13.36 19.06
C ASP A 208 -13.58 -14.80 18.79
N PHE A 209 -14.48 -15.79 18.85
CA PHE A 209 -14.15 -17.20 18.68
C PHE A 209 -14.62 -17.75 17.34
N ARG A 210 -13.67 -18.04 16.43
CA ARG A 210 -13.96 -18.34 15.03
C ARG A 210 -13.20 -19.55 14.50
N LEU A 211 -13.88 -20.33 13.68
CA LEU A 211 -13.31 -21.39 12.85
C LEU A 211 -13.14 -20.85 11.43
N GLU A 212 -11.99 -21.09 10.82
CA GLU A 212 -11.75 -20.84 9.40
C GLU A 212 -11.21 -22.11 8.75
N ILE A 213 -11.76 -22.48 7.61
CA ILE A 213 -11.32 -23.59 6.76
C ILE A 213 -11.07 -23.04 5.37
N GLY A 214 -9.94 -23.37 4.76
CA GLY A 214 -9.61 -22.86 3.44
C GLY A 214 -8.80 -23.83 2.59
N GLY A 215 -8.80 -23.55 1.29
CA GLY A 215 -8.05 -24.27 0.27
C GLY A 215 -7.41 -23.29 -0.70
N ILE A 216 -6.27 -23.69 -1.25
CA ILE A 216 -5.46 -22.86 -2.15
C ILE A 216 -4.72 -23.68 -3.20
N ALA A 217 -4.61 -23.11 -4.39
CA ALA A 217 -3.72 -23.54 -5.46
C ALA A 217 -2.99 -22.31 -6.01
N SER A 218 -1.66 -22.34 -6.04
CA SER A 218 -0.84 -21.24 -6.55
C SER A 218 0.43 -21.72 -7.25
N SER A 219 0.95 -20.89 -8.14
CA SER A 219 2.26 -21.03 -8.77
C SER A 219 3.00 -19.69 -8.67
N THR A 220 4.17 -19.72 -8.05
CA THR A 220 5.02 -18.55 -7.81
C THR A 220 6.43 -18.79 -8.32
N GLN A 221 6.95 -17.88 -9.13
CA GLN A 221 8.36 -17.89 -9.55
C GLN A 221 9.24 -17.34 -8.42
N LYS A 222 10.40 -17.95 -8.18
CA LYS A 222 11.39 -17.55 -7.17
C LYS A 222 12.69 -17.22 -7.89
N SER A 223 12.73 -16.05 -8.52
CA SER A 223 13.85 -15.60 -9.37
C SER A 223 15.20 -15.55 -8.65
N TRP A 224 15.20 -15.27 -7.35
CA TRP A 224 16.40 -15.29 -6.49
C TRP A 224 16.94 -16.69 -6.17
N ALA A 225 16.22 -17.76 -6.54
CA ALA A 225 16.59 -19.15 -6.30
C ALA A 225 16.30 -20.01 -7.55
N SER A 226 16.25 -19.39 -8.74
CA SER A 226 16.23 -20.06 -10.04
C SER A 226 15.20 -21.19 -10.24
N HIS A 227 14.03 -21.11 -9.58
CA HIS A 227 12.96 -22.09 -9.71
C HIS A 227 11.55 -21.49 -9.65
N GLU A 228 10.55 -22.32 -9.96
CA GLU A 228 9.14 -22.09 -9.70
C GLU A 228 8.64 -23.02 -8.59
N GLU A 229 7.83 -22.51 -7.68
CA GLU A 229 7.15 -23.32 -6.66
C GLU A 229 5.65 -23.34 -6.94
N GLY A 230 5.13 -24.53 -7.21
CA GLY A 230 3.70 -24.84 -7.19
C GLY A 230 3.29 -25.29 -5.79
N LEU A 231 2.15 -24.82 -5.31
CA LEU A 231 1.56 -25.31 -4.07
C LEU A 231 0.05 -25.51 -4.20
N LYS A 232 -0.44 -26.63 -3.67
CA LYS A 232 -1.85 -27.02 -3.61
C LYS A 232 -2.15 -27.60 -2.23
N GLY A 233 -3.26 -27.24 -1.62
CA GLY A 233 -3.68 -27.84 -0.35
C GLY A 233 -4.68 -26.99 0.40
N GLY A 234 -4.73 -27.16 1.72
CA GLY A 234 -5.69 -26.48 2.57
C GLY A 234 -5.30 -26.42 4.04
N TRP A 235 -6.10 -25.69 4.81
CA TRP A 235 -5.91 -25.46 6.23
C TRP A 235 -7.24 -25.45 6.98
N GLY A 236 -7.19 -25.78 8.26
CA GLY A 236 -8.25 -25.53 9.23
C GLY A 236 -7.65 -24.85 10.45
N LYS A 237 -8.13 -23.65 10.80
CA LYS A 237 -7.61 -22.87 11.93
C LYS A 237 -8.72 -22.37 12.85
N LEU A 238 -8.41 -22.38 14.14
CA LEU A 238 -9.23 -21.90 15.23
C LEU A 238 -8.60 -20.64 15.80
N ARG A 239 -9.39 -19.58 15.93
CA ARG A 239 -8.96 -18.24 16.34
C ARG A 239 -9.79 -17.78 17.53
N TRP A 240 -9.13 -17.25 18.56
CA TRP A 240 -9.80 -16.64 19.71
C TRP A 240 -9.09 -15.39 20.21
N MET A 241 -9.85 -14.48 20.84
CA MET A 241 -9.32 -13.35 21.58
C MET A 241 -9.56 -13.52 23.07
N SER A 242 -8.51 -13.36 23.87
CA SER A 242 -8.61 -13.28 25.32
C SER A 242 -9.07 -11.89 25.76
N GLN A 243 -9.78 -11.80 26.89
CA GLN A 243 -10.30 -10.55 27.47
C GLN A 243 -9.23 -9.47 27.65
N SER A 244 -7.97 -9.86 27.86
CA SER A 244 -6.81 -8.96 28.00
C SER A 244 -6.19 -8.50 26.66
N GLY A 245 -6.90 -8.72 25.54
CA GLY A 245 -6.54 -8.27 24.19
C GLY A 245 -5.47 -9.11 23.49
N HIS A 246 -5.19 -10.32 23.98
CA HIS A 246 -4.28 -11.26 23.31
C HIS A 246 -5.04 -12.08 22.29
N ARG A 247 -4.49 -12.22 21.09
CA ARG A 247 -5.08 -13.03 20.01
C ARG A 247 -4.28 -14.30 19.86
N HIS A 248 -4.99 -15.42 19.81
CA HIS A 248 -4.43 -16.75 19.67
C HIS A 248 -5.04 -17.41 18.43
N GLU A 249 -4.20 -18.09 17.66
CA GLU A 249 -4.61 -18.86 16.50
C GLU A 249 -3.90 -20.21 16.56
N VAL A 250 -4.65 -21.30 16.44
CA VAL A 250 -4.12 -22.66 16.32
C VAL A 250 -4.68 -23.27 15.05
N GLY A 251 -3.83 -23.81 14.18
CA GLY A 251 -4.29 -24.38 12.93
C GLY A 251 -3.51 -25.59 12.47
N TYR A 252 -4.17 -26.40 11.64
CA TYR A 252 -3.59 -27.49 10.89
C TYR A 252 -3.47 -27.07 9.42
N ASN A 253 -2.33 -27.37 8.82
CA ASN A 253 -2.01 -27.15 7.41
C ASN A 253 -1.72 -28.50 6.76
N GLY A 254 -2.27 -28.73 5.57
CA GLY A 254 -1.90 -29.85 4.70
C GLY A 254 -1.64 -29.35 3.29
N PHE A 255 -0.38 -29.32 2.88
CA PHE A 255 0.07 -28.76 1.60
C PHE A 255 0.95 -29.74 0.82
N TRP A 256 0.66 -29.88 -0.47
CA TRP A 256 1.57 -30.41 -1.46
C TRP A 256 2.32 -29.24 -2.11
N ARG A 257 3.64 -29.28 -2.04
CA ARG A 257 4.60 -28.38 -2.69
C ARG A 257 5.29 -29.10 -3.83
N GLN A 258 5.63 -28.36 -4.88
CA GLN A 258 6.31 -28.86 -6.05
C GLN A 258 7.32 -27.82 -6.55
N ILE A 259 8.61 -28.12 -6.47
CA ILE A 259 9.69 -27.30 -7.05
C ILE A 259 9.91 -27.77 -8.50
N THR A 260 9.63 -26.88 -9.45
CA THR A 260 9.75 -27.10 -10.91
C THR A 260 10.33 -25.85 -11.58
N GLY A 261 10.37 -25.78 -12.92
CA GLY A 261 10.81 -24.56 -13.62
C GLY A 261 12.25 -24.13 -13.31
N LEU A 262 13.15 -25.10 -13.13
CA LEU A 262 14.57 -24.86 -12.86
C LEU A 262 15.24 -24.15 -14.05
N ALA A 263 15.98 -23.07 -13.77
CA ALA A 263 16.82 -22.41 -14.77
C ALA A 263 18.06 -23.27 -15.16
N GLU A 264 18.72 -22.94 -16.27
CA GLU A 264 19.92 -23.66 -16.73
C GLU A 264 21.10 -23.51 -15.76
N ASP A 265 21.19 -22.38 -15.08
CA ASP A 265 22.21 -22.02 -14.08
C ASP A 265 21.80 -22.33 -12.63
N ALA A 266 20.61 -22.91 -12.41
CA ALA A 266 20.13 -23.28 -11.08
C ALA A 266 21.14 -24.15 -10.32
N SER A 267 21.38 -23.81 -9.06
CA SER A 267 22.42 -24.40 -8.22
C SER A 267 22.18 -25.88 -7.88
N PRO A 268 23.24 -26.66 -7.54
CA PRO A 268 23.11 -28.04 -7.09
C PRO A 268 22.14 -28.19 -5.91
N THR A 269 22.10 -27.24 -4.98
CA THR A 269 21.17 -27.26 -3.85
C THR A 269 19.71 -27.19 -4.29
N ILE A 270 19.35 -26.26 -5.20
CA ILE A 270 17.98 -26.14 -5.70
C ILE A 270 17.60 -27.35 -6.57
N ARG A 271 18.54 -27.89 -7.35
CA ARG A 271 18.35 -29.13 -8.13
C ARG A 271 18.12 -30.36 -7.25
N ALA A 272 18.72 -30.43 -6.06
CA ALA A 272 18.55 -31.52 -5.11
C ALA A 272 17.19 -31.47 -4.37
N ASP A 273 16.67 -30.27 -4.11
CA ASP A 273 15.34 -30.06 -3.50
C ASP A 273 14.18 -30.16 -4.50
N ALA A 274 14.47 -30.31 -5.80
CA ALA A 274 13.47 -30.32 -6.88
C ALA A 274 12.51 -31.52 -6.81
N GLY A 275 11.29 -31.32 -7.31
CA GLY A 275 10.20 -32.30 -7.25
C GLY A 275 9.22 -32.02 -6.12
N ASP A 276 8.58 -33.09 -5.62
CA ASP A 276 7.41 -32.99 -4.74
C ASP A 276 7.74 -33.08 -3.23
N SER A 277 6.90 -32.44 -2.43
CA SER A 277 6.95 -32.50 -0.96
C SER A 277 5.58 -32.26 -0.33
N VAL A 278 5.09 -33.20 0.47
CA VAL A 278 3.92 -33.05 1.33
C VAL A 278 4.34 -32.52 2.70
N LYS A 279 3.83 -31.35 3.09
CA LYS A 279 3.93 -30.81 4.45
C LYS A 279 2.57 -30.86 5.14
N ASN A 280 2.48 -31.68 6.18
CA ASN A 280 1.43 -31.60 7.18
C ASN A 280 2.03 -30.97 8.45
N SER A 281 1.42 -29.88 8.94
CA SER A 281 1.92 -29.16 10.11
C SER A 281 0.81 -28.61 10.99
N VAL A 282 1.09 -28.51 12.30
CA VAL A 282 0.25 -27.80 13.27
C VAL A 282 0.99 -26.56 13.71
N PHE A 283 0.30 -25.42 13.75
CA PHE A 283 0.88 -24.15 14.19
C PHE A 283 0.10 -23.52 15.34
N HIS A 284 0.82 -22.74 16.15
CA HIS A 284 0.28 -21.82 17.13
C HIS A 284 0.88 -20.42 16.89
N SER A 285 0.00 -19.42 16.79
CA SER A 285 0.32 -18.01 16.63
C SER A 285 -0.28 -17.25 17.81
N TRP A 286 0.55 -16.49 18.52
CA TRP A 286 0.15 -15.56 19.57
C TRP A 286 0.50 -14.14 19.13
N SER A 287 -0.42 -13.19 19.30
CA SER A 287 -0.14 -11.78 19.01
C SER A 287 -0.83 -10.82 19.98
N LYS A 288 -0.20 -9.68 20.20
CA LYS A 288 -0.74 -8.54 20.93
C LYS A 288 -0.31 -7.25 20.24
N ASP A 289 -1.29 -6.46 19.80
CA ASP A 289 -1.07 -5.13 19.24
C ASP A 289 -1.63 -4.08 20.18
N LYS A 290 -0.78 -3.13 20.57
CA LYS A 290 -1.09 -1.95 21.39
C LYS A 290 -0.53 -0.67 20.74
N ARG A 291 -0.26 -0.69 19.44
CA ARG A 291 0.15 0.50 18.68
C ARG A 291 -1.04 1.44 18.46
N ASP A 292 -0.75 2.73 18.41
CA ASP A 292 -1.72 3.79 18.06
C ASP A 292 -2.18 3.70 16.60
N SER A 293 -1.24 3.45 15.68
CA SER A 293 -1.50 3.27 14.26
C SER A 293 -0.70 2.10 13.71
N PRO A 294 -1.32 1.10 13.06
CA PRO A 294 -0.58 0.07 12.35
C PRO A 294 0.31 0.64 11.24
N LEU A 295 -0.18 1.66 10.51
CA LEU A 295 0.43 2.22 9.31
C LEU A 295 1.46 3.33 9.56
N LEU A 296 1.48 3.92 10.75
CA LEU A 296 2.52 4.86 11.18
C LEU A 296 2.51 5.01 12.72
N PRO A 297 3.02 4.03 13.48
CA PRO A 297 2.93 4.03 14.92
C PRO A 297 3.84 5.12 15.48
N SER A 298 3.25 6.01 16.27
CA SER A 298 3.98 6.96 17.10
C SER A 298 4.17 6.44 18.53
N ARG A 299 3.28 5.54 18.98
CA ARG A 299 3.17 5.10 20.39
C ARG A 299 2.83 3.60 20.49
N GLY A 300 3.36 2.95 21.52
CA GLY A 300 2.95 1.60 21.92
C GLY A 300 3.84 0.49 21.38
N TYR A 301 3.31 -0.73 21.30
CA TYR A 301 4.09 -1.91 20.90
C TYR A 301 3.24 -3.00 20.26
N TYR A 302 3.92 -3.85 19.49
CA TYR A 302 3.42 -5.07 18.88
C TYR A 302 4.35 -6.21 19.26
N ALA A 303 3.78 -7.36 19.61
CA ALA A 303 4.53 -8.58 19.83
C ALA A 303 3.77 -9.74 19.19
N LYS A 304 4.49 -10.61 18.48
CA LYS A 304 3.97 -11.82 17.87
C LYS A 304 4.96 -12.97 18.03
N THR A 305 4.43 -14.18 18.23
CA THR A 305 5.21 -15.41 18.30
C THR A 305 4.54 -16.46 17.42
N PHE A 306 5.34 -17.11 16.57
CA PHE A 306 4.97 -18.30 15.80
C PHE A 306 5.61 -19.54 16.38
N ASN A 307 4.88 -20.65 16.31
CA ASN A 307 5.44 -21.99 16.37
C ASN A 307 4.72 -22.85 15.33
N GLU A 308 5.47 -23.56 14.49
CA GLU A 308 4.96 -24.55 13.51
C GLU A 308 5.70 -25.88 13.76
N LEU A 309 4.96 -26.97 13.89
CA LEU A 309 5.48 -28.33 14.05
C LEU A 309 5.02 -29.17 12.86
N ALA A 310 5.97 -29.70 12.09
CA ALA A 310 5.76 -30.53 10.92
C ALA A 310 6.39 -31.92 11.09
N GLY A 311 5.82 -32.95 10.45
CA GLY A 311 6.42 -34.29 10.36
C GLY A 311 6.44 -35.13 11.63
N TRP A 312 5.93 -34.61 12.76
CA TRP A 312 6.04 -35.25 14.07
C TRP A 312 4.82 -36.12 14.41
N GLY A 313 5.05 -37.39 14.74
CA GLY A 313 4.00 -38.33 15.17
C GLY A 313 2.91 -38.54 14.12
N PRO A 314 1.63 -38.18 14.41
CA PRO A 314 0.54 -38.33 13.43
C PRO A 314 0.68 -37.40 12.21
N LEU A 315 1.51 -36.35 12.28
CA LEU A 315 1.67 -35.33 11.23
C LEU A 315 2.60 -35.79 10.09
N LYS A 316 2.37 -37.00 9.55
CA LYS A 316 3.25 -37.61 8.54
C LYS A 316 3.36 -36.76 7.27
N GLY A 317 4.56 -36.68 6.70
CA GLY A 317 4.87 -35.97 5.46
C GLY A 317 6.36 -36.10 5.12
N ASP A 318 6.82 -35.35 4.11
CA ASP A 318 8.19 -35.46 3.58
C ASP A 318 9.16 -34.42 4.16
N VAL A 319 8.76 -33.79 5.27
CA VAL A 319 9.55 -32.84 6.08
C VAL A 319 9.19 -32.99 7.54
N ALA A 320 10.19 -32.91 8.43
CA ALA A 320 10.00 -32.93 9.87
C ALA A 320 10.84 -31.83 10.55
N PHE A 321 10.18 -30.90 11.22
CA PHE A 321 10.84 -29.79 11.92
C PHE A 321 9.92 -29.12 12.95
N TRP A 322 10.53 -28.42 13.90
CA TRP A 322 9.89 -27.38 14.69
C TRP A 322 10.46 -26.01 14.27
N LYS A 323 9.60 -25.12 13.77
CA LYS A 323 9.94 -23.75 13.38
C LYS A 323 9.36 -22.79 14.41
N SER A 324 10.17 -21.85 14.89
CA SER A 324 9.74 -20.82 15.83
C SER A 324 10.20 -19.44 15.34
N GLU A 325 9.33 -18.44 15.43
CA GLU A 325 9.62 -17.06 15.00
C GLU A 325 9.05 -16.07 16.03
N ILE A 326 9.79 -15.02 16.32
CA ILE A 326 9.39 -13.94 17.21
C ILE A 326 9.51 -12.63 16.44
N GLU A 327 8.43 -11.85 16.42
CA GLU A 327 8.40 -10.49 15.90
C GLU A 327 8.02 -9.52 17.02
N THR A 328 8.78 -8.44 17.16
CA THR A 328 8.49 -7.34 18.08
C THR A 328 8.68 -5.99 17.40
N GLN A 329 7.81 -5.05 17.71
CA GLN A 329 7.90 -3.66 17.27
C GLN A 329 7.51 -2.74 18.43
N SER A 330 8.20 -1.62 18.60
CA SER A 330 7.80 -0.58 19.56
C SER A 330 7.96 0.81 18.95
N ALA A 331 7.09 1.73 19.36
CA ALA A 331 7.12 3.13 18.99
C ALA A 331 7.02 4.00 20.26
N VAL A 332 7.94 4.95 20.40
CA VAL A 332 8.03 5.87 21.52
C VAL A 332 8.14 7.29 20.96
N PRO A 333 7.26 8.24 21.34
CA PRO A 333 7.36 9.62 20.89
C PRO A 333 8.53 10.30 21.60
N ILE A 334 9.29 11.12 20.87
CA ILE A 334 10.41 11.88 21.45
C ILE A 334 9.91 13.28 21.81
N PRO A 335 9.88 13.66 23.10
CA PRO A 335 9.55 15.02 23.50
C PRO A 335 10.64 15.99 23.06
N VAL A 336 10.26 17.13 22.48
CA VAL A 336 11.18 18.19 22.07
C VAL A 336 11.06 19.36 23.06
N PRO A 337 12.17 19.80 23.70
CA PRO A 337 12.15 20.95 24.58
C PRO A 337 11.58 22.19 23.87
N GLY A 338 10.55 22.82 24.45
CA GLY A 338 9.89 24.00 23.90
C GLY A 338 8.62 23.74 23.10
N ILE A 339 8.25 22.48 22.82
CA ILE A 339 6.94 22.13 22.24
C ILE A 339 6.06 21.51 23.33
N LEU A 340 4.90 22.12 23.59
CA LEU A 340 3.88 21.58 24.48
C LEU A 340 3.06 20.52 23.72
N GLY A 341 3.18 19.26 24.11
CA GLY A 341 2.46 18.13 23.51
C GLY A 341 3.32 17.20 22.66
N ASP A 342 2.67 16.33 21.87
CA ASP A 342 3.37 15.38 21.00
C ASP A 342 4.05 16.12 19.83
N SER A 343 5.39 16.07 19.79
CA SER A 343 6.24 16.76 18.80
C SER A 343 6.07 16.27 17.35
N GLY A 344 5.33 15.18 17.15
CA GLY A 344 5.27 14.42 15.89
C GLY A 344 6.54 13.64 15.57
N ILE A 345 7.57 13.65 16.43
CA ILE A 345 8.77 12.83 16.30
C ILE A 345 8.53 11.50 17.03
N SER A 346 8.74 10.37 16.36
CA SER A 346 8.74 9.06 17.00
C SER A 346 10.02 8.28 16.72
N PHE A 347 10.58 7.69 17.77
CA PHE A 347 11.57 6.63 17.66
C PHE A 347 10.82 5.31 17.57
N THR A 348 11.10 4.53 16.54
CA THR A 348 10.48 3.24 16.33
C THR A 348 11.56 2.18 16.19
N THR A 349 11.38 1.03 16.83
CA THR A 349 12.32 -0.09 16.81
C THR A 349 11.58 -1.37 16.45
N GLY A 350 12.25 -2.25 15.70
CA GLY A 350 11.72 -3.54 15.28
C GLY A 350 12.79 -4.61 15.42
N PHE A 351 12.43 -5.76 15.97
CA PHE A 351 13.31 -6.90 16.11
C PHE A 351 12.58 -8.19 15.72
N ARG A 352 13.27 -9.03 14.95
CA ARG A 352 12.83 -10.38 14.60
C ARG A 352 13.94 -11.39 14.81
N ALA A 353 13.55 -12.59 15.21
CA ALA A 353 14.43 -13.75 15.22
C ALA A 353 13.61 -15.02 15.02
N GLY A 354 14.25 -16.06 14.50
CA GLY A 354 13.62 -17.35 14.35
C GLY A 354 14.63 -18.47 14.11
N LEU A 355 14.18 -19.69 14.37
CA LEU A 355 14.93 -20.92 14.17
C LEU A 355 14.04 -22.01 13.57
N VAL A 356 14.63 -22.82 12.69
CA VAL A 356 14.09 -24.10 12.24
C VAL A 356 14.95 -25.19 12.87
N TYR A 357 14.36 -25.99 13.75
CA TYR A 357 14.97 -27.15 14.37
C TYR A 357 14.53 -28.42 13.62
N PRO A 358 15.40 -29.08 12.83
CA PRO A 358 15.04 -30.32 12.14
C PRO A 358 14.71 -31.45 13.10
N LEU A 359 13.74 -32.28 12.75
CA LEU A 359 13.32 -33.46 13.50
C LEU A 359 13.57 -34.73 12.67
N GLY A 360 13.66 -35.89 13.33
CA GLY A 360 13.61 -37.18 12.64
C GLY A 360 12.18 -37.55 12.27
N LEU A 361 12.00 -38.31 11.19
CA LEU A 361 10.72 -38.93 10.85
C LEU A 361 10.58 -40.26 11.62
N ASP A 362 9.37 -40.63 12.01
CA ASP A 362 9.13 -41.87 12.78
C ASP A 362 9.59 -43.17 12.07
N ALA A 363 9.83 -43.12 10.75
CA ALA A 363 10.29 -44.27 9.95
C ALA A 363 11.82 -44.30 9.72
N ASP A 364 12.52 -43.19 9.90
CA ASP A 364 13.99 -43.11 9.78
C ASP A 364 14.52 -42.09 10.80
N HIS A 365 15.30 -42.57 11.78
CA HIS A 365 15.86 -41.75 12.84
C HIS A 365 16.94 -40.76 12.36
N ARG A 366 17.30 -40.78 11.07
CA ARG A 366 18.10 -39.73 10.43
C ARG A 366 17.33 -38.42 10.41
N SER A 367 17.90 -37.38 10.99
CA SER A 367 17.32 -36.04 10.95
C SER A 367 17.38 -35.50 9.52
N GLN A 368 16.22 -35.28 8.89
CA GLN A 368 16.17 -34.67 7.57
C GLN A 368 16.42 -33.17 7.69
N LEU A 369 17.41 -32.66 6.98
CA LEU A 369 17.70 -31.23 6.92
C LEU A 369 16.48 -30.46 6.36
N SER A 370 16.39 -29.18 6.71
CA SER A 370 15.36 -28.28 6.17
C SER A 370 15.46 -28.23 4.64
N ARG A 371 14.31 -28.25 3.95
CA ARG A 371 14.24 -27.94 2.51
C ARG A 371 14.23 -26.43 2.30
N THR A 372 14.67 -25.97 1.14
CA THR A 372 14.70 -24.56 0.74
C THR A 372 13.33 -23.86 0.87
N SER A 373 12.21 -24.57 0.69
CA SER A 373 10.86 -24.04 0.91
C SER A 373 10.49 -23.75 2.37
N ASP A 374 11.18 -24.36 3.36
CA ASP A 374 10.90 -24.15 4.79
C ASP A 374 11.94 -23.23 5.47
N ARG A 375 13.14 -23.11 4.88
CA ARG A 375 14.23 -22.24 5.32
C ARG A 375 13.81 -20.77 5.37
N PHE A 376 14.55 -20.03 6.18
CA PHE A 376 14.49 -18.58 6.22
C PHE A 376 15.35 -17.92 5.12
N LEU A 377 14.98 -16.72 4.66
CA LEU A 377 15.56 -15.91 3.57
C LEU A 377 15.43 -14.41 3.95
N LEU A 378 16.47 -13.56 3.86
CA LEU A 378 16.47 -12.22 4.49
C LEU A 378 17.02 -11.09 3.57
N GLY A 379 16.46 -9.86 3.66
CA GLY A 379 16.92 -8.68 2.89
C GLY A 379 15.90 -8.04 1.93
N GLY A 380 16.09 -6.78 1.53
CA GLY A 380 15.19 -6.11 0.57
C GLY A 380 14.54 -4.81 1.10
N PRO A 381 13.70 -4.16 0.28
CA PRO A 381 13.17 -2.80 0.54
C PRO A 381 12.27 -2.71 1.78
N THR A 382 11.66 -3.82 2.14
CA THR A 382 10.74 -3.99 3.28
C THR A 382 11.31 -4.94 4.31
N ASP A 383 12.63 -5.11 4.27
CA ASP A 383 13.37 -6.09 5.03
C ASP A 383 14.57 -5.40 5.69
N VAL A 384 15.74 -6.02 5.61
CA VAL A 384 16.97 -5.26 5.70
C VAL A 384 17.12 -4.43 4.40
N ARG A 385 16.51 -3.24 4.40
CA ARG A 385 16.80 -2.11 3.48
C ARG A 385 18.30 -1.94 3.30
N GLY A 386 18.76 -1.57 2.11
CA GLY A 386 20.19 -1.56 1.73
C GLY A 386 20.73 -2.90 1.24
N PHE A 387 19.89 -3.93 1.16
CA PHE A 387 20.19 -5.23 0.56
C PHE A 387 19.18 -5.56 -0.54
N ARG A 388 19.54 -6.49 -1.42
CA ARG A 388 18.62 -7.04 -2.42
C ARG A 388 17.52 -7.87 -1.77
N LEU A 389 16.47 -8.13 -2.54
CA LEU A 389 15.57 -9.24 -2.23
C LEU A 389 16.44 -10.50 -2.12
N CYS A 390 16.38 -11.18 -0.99
CA CYS A 390 17.19 -12.36 -0.66
C CYS A 390 18.71 -12.08 -0.55
N GLY A 391 19.08 -10.83 -0.27
CA GLY A 391 20.46 -10.39 -0.24
C GLY A 391 21.30 -10.93 0.92
N ILE A 392 20.69 -11.26 2.06
CA ILE A 392 21.40 -11.67 3.28
C ILE A 392 21.21 -13.16 3.53
N GLY A 393 22.33 -13.88 3.73
CA GLY A 393 22.35 -15.28 4.15
C GLY A 393 23.10 -16.21 3.19
N PRO A 394 22.91 -17.54 3.35
CA PRO A 394 23.62 -18.55 2.57
C PRO A 394 23.24 -18.55 1.09
N ARG A 395 24.25 -18.75 0.24
CA ARG A 395 24.11 -18.86 -1.21
C ARG A 395 24.89 -20.04 -1.77
N ASP A 396 24.38 -20.56 -2.89
CA ASP A 396 25.02 -21.58 -3.72
C ASP A 396 25.02 -21.07 -5.17
N GLY A 397 26.19 -20.74 -5.71
CA GLY A 397 26.29 -19.96 -6.96
C GLY A 397 25.59 -18.60 -6.83
N GLY A 398 24.68 -18.31 -7.76
CA GLY A 398 23.82 -17.12 -7.72
C GLY A 398 22.63 -17.25 -6.75
N ASP A 399 22.21 -18.47 -6.42
CA ASP A 399 20.95 -18.73 -5.72
C ASP A 399 21.01 -18.38 -4.23
N ALA A 400 20.00 -17.64 -3.76
CA ALA A 400 19.72 -17.41 -2.36
C ALA A 400 18.97 -18.62 -1.75
N VAL A 401 19.75 -19.59 -1.29
CA VAL A 401 19.31 -20.86 -0.68
C VAL A 401 18.66 -20.67 0.70
N GLY A 402 19.05 -19.63 1.44
CA GLY A 402 18.51 -19.38 2.77
C GLY A 402 19.15 -20.21 3.89
N GLY A 403 18.68 -19.99 5.12
CA GLY A 403 19.25 -20.56 6.34
C GLY A 403 18.20 -20.93 7.38
N ASP A 404 18.65 -21.54 8.48
CA ASP A 404 17.79 -22.12 9.50
C ASP A 404 17.63 -21.23 10.73
N VAL A 405 18.59 -20.36 11.00
CA VAL A 405 18.60 -19.46 12.16
C VAL A 405 18.86 -18.04 11.71
N TYR A 406 18.04 -17.09 12.17
CA TYR A 406 18.21 -15.68 11.83
C TYR A 406 17.89 -14.73 12.98
N ALA A 407 18.46 -13.53 12.91
CA ALA A 407 18.01 -12.37 13.65
C ALA A 407 18.14 -11.11 12.79
N ALA A 408 17.20 -10.18 12.93
CA ALA A 408 17.18 -8.89 12.26
C ALA A 408 16.66 -7.81 13.21
N GLY A 409 17.27 -6.61 13.16
CA GLY A 409 16.94 -5.48 14.04
C GLY A 409 17.01 -4.16 13.29
N SER A 410 16.04 -3.27 13.50
CA SER A 410 15.99 -1.94 12.90
C SER A 410 15.56 -0.89 13.92
N ALA A 411 16.15 0.29 13.77
CA ALA A 411 15.79 1.50 14.49
C ALA A 411 15.54 2.60 13.46
N ASN A 412 14.34 3.19 13.48
CA ASN A 412 13.97 4.32 12.63
C ASN A 412 13.59 5.51 13.51
N LEU A 413 14.15 6.67 13.20
CA LEU A 413 13.69 7.97 13.67
C LEU A 413 12.75 8.56 12.61
N LEU A 414 11.47 8.74 12.96
CA LEU A 414 10.46 9.38 12.12
C LEU A 414 10.27 10.83 12.56
N LEU A 415 10.43 11.76 11.61
CA LEU A 415 10.38 13.21 11.82
C LEU A 415 9.24 13.80 10.97
N PRO A 416 8.45 14.76 11.46
CA PRO A 416 7.54 15.52 10.61
C PRO A 416 8.33 16.37 9.62
N LEU A 417 7.78 16.62 8.43
CA LEU A 417 8.39 17.55 7.48
C LEU A 417 8.40 18.99 8.03
N PRO A 418 9.52 19.74 7.92
CA PRO A 418 9.57 21.14 8.31
C PRO A 418 8.46 21.94 7.64
N ARG A 419 7.79 22.84 8.39
CA ARG A 419 6.68 23.71 7.95
C ARG A 419 5.39 23.00 7.50
N VAL A 420 5.37 21.67 7.39
CA VAL A 420 4.21 20.90 6.91
C VAL A 420 3.25 20.50 8.05
N GLY A 421 3.75 20.44 9.29
CA GLY A 421 2.97 20.13 10.51
C GLY A 421 2.96 18.64 10.86
N ALA A 422 2.75 18.33 12.14
CA ALA A 422 2.79 16.96 12.67
C ALA A 422 1.58 16.10 12.27
N GLU A 423 0.47 16.71 11.84
CA GLU A 423 -0.78 16.01 11.48
C GLU A 423 -0.73 15.32 10.11
N LYS A 424 0.17 15.74 9.20
CA LYS A 424 0.17 15.18 7.83
C LYS A 424 0.83 13.78 7.81
N PRO A 425 0.32 12.84 7.00
CA PRO A 425 0.80 11.46 6.95
C PRO A 425 2.16 11.28 6.24
N LEU A 426 2.97 12.34 6.13
CA LEU A 426 4.25 12.34 5.42
C LEU A 426 5.38 12.64 6.41
N ARG A 427 6.28 11.67 6.62
CA ARG A 427 7.43 11.77 7.53
C ARG A 427 8.74 11.66 6.78
N LEU A 428 9.75 12.38 7.25
CA LEU A 428 11.14 12.04 7.00
C LEU A 428 11.51 10.85 7.91
N GLN A 429 12.32 9.93 7.39
CA GLN A 429 12.77 8.74 8.10
C GLN A 429 14.30 8.71 8.05
N ALA A 430 14.97 8.61 9.19
CA ALA A 430 16.35 8.15 9.27
C ALA A 430 16.36 6.75 9.86
N PHE A 431 17.13 5.82 9.30
CA PHE A 431 17.14 4.43 9.76
C PHE A 431 18.54 3.84 9.84
N VAL A 432 18.70 2.93 10.79
CA VAL A 432 19.78 1.94 10.84
C VAL A 432 19.13 0.58 11.01
N ASN A 433 19.55 -0.38 10.22
CA ASN A 433 19.04 -1.74 10.27
C ASN A 433 20.14 -2.74 9.98
N GLY A 434 19.97 -3.95 10.47
CA GLY A 434 20.87 -5.04 10.15
C GLY A 434 20.25 -6.38 10.44
N GLY A 435 20.90 -7.42 9.95
CA GLY A 435 20.48 -8.78 10.18
C GLY A 435 21.56 -9.78 9.83
N ARG A 436 21.28 -11.03 10.18
CA ARG A 436 22.12 -12.17 9.90
C ARG A 436 21.24 -13.40 9.77
N LEU A 437 21.53 -14.20 8.75
CA LEU A 437 20.88 -15.45 8.45
C LEU A 437 21.97 -16.51 8.27
N LEU A 438 21.87 -17.63 8.97
CA LEU A 438 22.87 -18.70 8.97
C LEU A 438 22.22 -20.05 8.65
N PRO A 439 22.91 -20.95 7.93
CA PRO A 439 22.47 -22.33 7.73
C PRO A 439 22.83 -23.16 8.97
N LEU A 440 22.11 -24.25 9.22
CA LEU A 440 22.45 -25.16 10.33
C LEU A 440 23.78 -25.88 10.04
N GLN A 441 24.82 -25.57 10.81
CA GLN A 441 26.15 -26.18 10.68
C GLN A 441 26.74 -26.58 12.03
N THR A 442 27.45 -27.70 12.05
CA THR A 442 28.27 -28.13 13.19
C THR A 442 29.46 -27.19 13.43
N ALA A 443 30.15 -27.32 14.57
CA ALA A 443 31.38 -26.56 14.83
C ALA A 443 32.49 -26.79 13.79
N GLN A 444 32.48 -27.94 13.11
CA GLN A 444 33.39 -28.31 12.02
C GLN A 444 32.90 -27.82 10.63
N LYS A 445 31.80 -27.05 10.58
CA LYS A 445 31.13 -26.57 9.35
C LYS A 445 30.63 -27.69 8.43
N SER A 446 30.33 -28.85 9.00
CA SER A 446 29.63 -29.93 8.28
C SER A 446 28.12 -29.83 8.45
N THR A 447 27.39 -30.39 7.49
CA THR A 447 25.94 -30.62 7.60
C THR A 447 25.66 -31.72 8.64
N PRO A 448 24.82 -31.49 9.65
CA PRO A 448 24.49 -32.51 10.64
C PRO A 448 23.64 -33.63 10.02
N THR A 449 23.88 -34.87 10.47
CA THR A 449 23.21 -36.09 9.96
C THR A 449 22.47 -36.87 11.05
N THR A 450 22.89 -36.70 12.31
CA THR A 450 22.28 -37.36 13.49
C THR A 450 21.57 -36.34 14.40
N GLY A 451 20.59 -36.79 15.19
CA GLY A 451 19.85 -35.90 16.10
C GLY A 451 20.71 -35.24 17.18
N SER A 452 21.82 -35.87 17.58
CA SER A 452 22.84 -35.26 18.44
C SER A 452 23.61 -34.15 17.72
N GLU A 453 24.06 -34.41 16.48
CA GLU A 453 24.73 -33.39 15.65
C GLU A 453 23.81 -32.20 15.36
N VAL A 454 22.51 -32.41 15.16
CA VAL A 454 21.53 -31.32 14.97
C VAL A 454 21.46 -30.42 16.20
N LYS A 455 21.46 -30.99 17.41
CA LYS A 455 21.46 -30.22 18.66
C LYS A 455 22.74 -29.41 18.81
N ASP A 456 23.89 -30.02 18.58
CA ASP A 456 25.19 -29.35 18.68
C ASP A 456 25.33 -28.27 17.60
N ALA A 457 24.89 -28.56 16.36
CA ALA A 457 24.82 -27.62 15.25
C ALA A 457 23.90 -26.42 15.54
N MET A 458 22.77 -26.64 16.22
CA MET A 458 21.86 -25.56 16.62
C MET A 458 22.54 -24.64 17.64
N ILE A 459 23.23 -25.21 18.64
CA ILE A 459 23.97 -24.44 19.65
C ILE A 459 25.14 -23.68 19.01
N SER A 460 25.91 -24.30 18.11
CA SER A 460 26.98 -23.59 17.38
C SER A 460 26.43 -22.51 16.47
N THR A 461 25.33 -22.74 15.74
CA THR A 461 24.73 -21.75 14.83
C THR A 461 24.15 -20.55 15.61
N ILE A 462 23.51 -20.78 16.75
CA ILE A 462 23.01 -19.70 17.64
C ILE A 462 24.18 -18.91 18.25
N SER A 463 25.24 -19.57 18.71
CA SER A 463 26.42 -18.86 19.22
C SER A 463 27.17 -18.10 18.12
N GLU A 464 27.22 -18.66 16.91
CA GLU A 464 27.77 -17.99 15.74
C GLU A 464 26.95 -16.75 15.36
N LEU A 465 25.62 -16.76 15.52
CA LEU A 465 24.75 -15.60 15.21
C LEU A 465 25.25 -14.31 15.89
N GLY A 466 25.70 -14.40 17.15
CA GLY A 466 26.31 -13.30 17.90
C GLY A 466 27.80 -13.05 17.66
N ASN A 467 28.50 -13.93 16.93
CA ASN A 467 29.93 -13.84 16.68
C ASN A 467 30.25 -12.89 15.51
N GLY A 468 30.75 -11.69 15.82
CA GLY A 468 31.10 -10.66 14.86
C GLY A 468 29.91 -9.83 14.38
N MET A 469 30.17 -8.74 13.64
CA MET A 469 29.13 -7.79 13.24
C MET A 469 28.11 -8.42 12.28
N PRO A 470 26.80 -8.22 12.48
CA PRO A 470 25.78 -8.56 11.48
C PRO A 470 25.94 -7.67 10.24
N SER A 471 25.22 -8.00 9.18
CA SER A 471 25.19 -7.19 7.97
C SER A 471 24.28 -6.00 8.20
N ILE A 472 24.79 -4.79 8.03
CA ILE A 472 24.20 -3.54 8.50
C ILE A 472 24.09 -2.55 7.34
N ALA A 473 22.97 -1.86 7.26
CA ALA A 473 22.78 -0.68 6.43
C ALA A 473 22.27 0.50 7.26
N ALA A 474 22.46 1.69 6.72
CA ALA A 474 21.86 2.92 7.22
C ALA A 474 21.30 3.73 6.05
N GLY A 475 20.35 4.61 6.33
CA GLY A 475 19.74 5.40 5.26
C GLY A 475 18.83 6.51 5.75
N VAL A 476 18.39 7.31 4.79
CA VAL A 476 17.40 8.37 4.97
C VAL A 476 16.33 8.24 3.89
N GLY A 477 15.08 8.58 4.21
CA GLY A 477 13.97 8.38 3.30
C GLY A 477 12.74 9.21 3.63
N LEU A 478 11.71 9.05 2.80
CA LEU A 478 10.39 9.64 2.96
C LEU A 478 9.36 8.53 3.10
N VAL A 479 8.51 8.64 4.13
CA VAL A 479 7.43 7.72 4.43
C VAL A 479 6.09 8.42 4.25
N TYR A 480 5.25 7.91 3.37
CA TYR A 480 3.88 8.39 3.17
C TYR A 480 2.87 7.32 3.59
N ALA A 481 2.07 7.59 4.61
CA ALA A 481 1.03 6.71 5.11
C ALA A 481 -0.32 7.02 4.45
N HIS A 482 -0.60 6.38 3.31
CA HIS A 482 -1.92 6.40 2.68
C HIS A 482 -2.88 5.43 3.41
N PRO A 483 -4.20 5.70 3.52
CA PRO A 483 -5.14 4.81 4.20
C PRO A 483 -5.22 3.38 3.65
N ALA A 484 -4.70 3.14 2.44
CA ALA A 484 -4.63 1.81 1.81
C ALA A 484 -3.21 1.25 1.64
N ALA A 485 -2.15 2.01 1.95
CA ALA A 485 -0.75 1.57 1.81
C ALA A 485 0.23 2.54 2.49
N ARG A 486 1.37 2.06 2.97
CA ARG A 486 2.51 2.94 3.29
C ARG A 486 3.54 2.85 2.18
N PHE A 487 3.96 3.99 1.67
CA PHE A 487 5.02 4.10 0.67
C PHE A 487 6.30 4.56 1.37
N GLU A 488 7.41 3.86 1.14
CA GLU A 488 8.73 4.23 1.64
C GLU A 488 9.67 4.49 0.46
N LEU A 489 10.15 5.73 0.33
CA LEU A 489 11.20 6.09 -0.62
C LEU A 489 12.50 6.25 0.16
N ASN A 490 13.31 5.19 0.19
CA ASN A 490 14.52 5.09 1.00
C ASN A 490 15.77 5.29 0.14
N PHE A 491 16.71 6.10 0.61
CA PHE A 491 18.10 6.12 0.15
C PHE A 491 18.94 5.33 1.14
N SER A 492 19.52 4.23 0.69
CA SER A 492 20.14 3.21 1.55
C SER A 492 21.62 3.00 1.22
N LEU A 493 22.42 2.81 2.28
CA LEU A 493 23.85 2.54 2.21
C LEU A 493 24.18 1.33 3.09
N PRO A 494 24.48 0.14 2.50
CA PRO A 494 25.09 -0.97 3.23
C PRO A 494 26.46 -0.55 3.77
N LEU A 495 26.62 -0.64 5.09
CA LEU A 495 27.82 -0.31 5.86
C LEU A 495 28.69 -1.54 6.11
N VAL A 496 28.05 -2.68 6.42
CA VAL A 496 28.69 -3.98 6.66
C VAL A 496 27.97 -5.02 5.82
N LEU A 497 28.71 -5.77 5.01
CA LEU A 497 28.22 -6.80 4.12
C LEU A 497 29.17 -8.00 4.16
N ARG A 498 28.63 -9.22 4.23
CA ARG A 498 29.43 -10.45 4.32
C ARG A 498 29.68 -11.04 2.94
N LYS A 499 30.74 -11.85 2.82
CA LYS A 499 31.08 -12.52 1.56
C LYS A 499 29.92 -13.42 1.12
N GLY A 500 29.43 -13.22 -0.10
CA GLY A 500 28.30 -13.95 -0.68
C GLY A 500 26.93 -13.28 -0.51
N GLU A 501 26.85 -12.16 0.23
CA GLU A 501 25.63 -11.38 0.35
C GLU A 501 25.53 -10.29 -0.73
N GLU A 502 24.31 -9.91 -1.09
CA GLU A 502 24.05 -8.87 -2.10
C GLU A 502 23.48 -7.59 -1.47
N GLY A 503 24.30 -6.54 -1.55
CA GLY A 503 23.94 -5.19 -1.14
C GLY A 503 23.20 -4.47 -2.26
N ARG A 504 22.43 -3.45 -1.90
CA ARG A 504 21.86 -2.48 -2.83
C ARG A 504 22.14 -1.08 -2.30
N LYS A 505 22.84 -0.26 -3.08
CA LYS A 505 23.13 1.15 -2.77
C LYS A 505 22.09 2.06 -3.42
N GLY A 506 21.92 3.24 -2.86
CA GLY A 506 21.11 4.30 -3.46
C GLY A 506 19.62 4.12 -3.21
N LEU A 507 18.81 4.44 -4.22
CA LEU A 507 17.37 4.59 -4.11
C LEU A 507 16.64 3.24 -4.12
N GLN A 508 15.75 3.05 -3.15
CA GLN A 508 15.01 1.83 -2.89
C GLN A 508 13.56 2.18 -2.54
N LEU A 509 12.61 1.72 -3.36
CA LEU A 509 11.17 1.91 -3.16
C LEU A 509 10.59 0.68 -2.43
N GLY A 510 10.06 0.89 -1.24
CA GLY A 510 9.22 -0.08 -0.51
C GLY A 510 7.76 0.34 -0.58
N ILE A 511 6.85 -0.62 -0.78
CA ILE A 511 5.41 -0.38 -0.72
C ILE A 511 4.79 -1.43 0.18
N VAL A 512 4.01 -0.93 1.14
CA VAL A 512 3.45 -1.67 2.28
C VAL A 512 1.93 -1.62 2.15
N ASN A 513 1.35 -2.48 1.31
CA ASN A 513 -0.08 -2.42 1.05
C ASN A 513 -0.89 -2.83 2.29
N TYR A 514 -1.90 -2.03 2.61
CA TYR A 514 -2.76 -2.17 3.78
C TYR A 514 -4.21 -2.15 3.31
N TYR A 515 -4.74 -3.33 3.02
CA TYR A 515 -6.09 -3.44 2.51
C TYR A 515 -7.13 -3.07 3.57
N PRO A 516 -7.96 -2.02 3.36
CA PRO A 516 -9.05 -1.71 4.26
C PRO A 516 -10.08 -2.83 4.16
N GLN A 517 -10.13 -3.64 5.20
CA GLN A 517 -11.11 -4.69 5.33
C GLN A 517 -12.41 -4.17 5.91
N GLN A 518 -13.47 -4.91 5.60
CA GLN A 518 -14.69 -4.75 6.37
C GLN A 518 -14.47 -5.35 7.78
N PRO A 519 -15.11 -4.80 8.82
CA PRO A 519 -14.85 -5.10 10.24
C PRO A 519 -14.63 -6.55 10.69
N TYR A 520 -14.98 -7.61 9.94
CA TYR A 520 -14.38 -8.95 10.17
C TYR A 520 -13.71 -9.54 8.93
N GLY A 521 -12.39 -9.71 9.06
CA GLY A 521 -11.46 -10.25 8.07
C GLY A 521 -10.00 -10.11 8.56
N SER A 522 -9.05 -10.38 7.67
CA SER A 522 -7.60 -10.43 7.90
C SER A 522 -6.63 -9.21 7.65
N GLN A 523 -6.27 -8.34 8.64
CA GLN A 523 -5.00 -7.54 8.82
C GLN A 523 -3.79 -8.36 8.33
N PRO A 524 -3.16 -7.99 7.22
CA PRO A 524 -1.73 -7.81 7.32
C PRO A 524 -1.53 -6.82 8.48
N SER A 525 -0.83 -7.21 9.54
CA SER A 525 -0.32 -6.21 10.47
C SER A 525 0.50 -5.27 9.61
N ALA A 526 0.10 -4.00 9.46
CA ALA A 526 0.97 -3.03 8.83
C ALA A 526 2.22 -2.99 9.70
N GLN A 527 3.30 -3.57 9.19
CA GLN A 527 4.58 -3.67 9.86
C GLN A 527 5.26 -2.33 9.59
N ASN A 528 5.60 -1.60 10.66
CA ASN A 528 6.03 -0.20 10.48
C ASN A 528 7.51 0.07 10.73
N LEU A 529 8.23 -0.99 11.10
CA LEU A 529 9.51 -1.26 10.51
C LEU A 529 9.35 -2.63 9.89
N GLN A 530 9.32 -2.70 8.57
CA GLN A 530 9.24 -3.99 7.93
C GLN A 530 10.63 -4.61 7.99
N PHE A 531 10.71 -5.71 8.74
CA PHE A 531 11.28 -6.91 8.18
C PHE A 531 10.13 -7.67 7.48
N TYR A 532 10.35 -8.44 6.41
CA TYR A 532 9.34 -9.46 6.05
C TYR A 532 9.58 -10.68 6.95
N PRO A 533 8.60 -11.60 7.09
CA PRO A 533 8.95 -12.92 7.57
C PRO A 533 10.12 -13.37 6.72
N SER A 534 11.21 -13.77 7.38
CA SER A 534 12.46 -13.99 6.67
C SER A 534 12.36 -15.29 5.91
N SER A 535 11.57 -15.37 4.86
CA SER A 535 11.32 -16.52 4.01
C SER A 535 10.39 -15.91 2.98
N TYR A 536 10.86 -15.53 1.80
CA TYR A 536 10.16 -14.55 0.97
C TYR A 536 8.70 -14.87 0.72
N GLY A 537 7.85 -14.13 1.44
CA GLY A 537 6.44 -14.02 1.12
C GLY A 537 6.28 -13.56 -0.32
N SER A 538 5.32 -14.15 -1.01
CA SER A 538 4.69 -13.54 -2.18
C SER A 538 4.36 -12.08 -1.89
N VAL A 539 4.69 -11.16 -2.79
CA VAL A 539 4.28 -9.77 -2.61
C VAL A 539 2.78 -9.69 -2.93
N SER A 540 2.18 -8.61 -2.47
CA SER A 540 0.76 -8.45 -2.22
C SER A 540 -0.14 -8.70 -3.43
N GLY A 541 -0.58 -9.95 -3.58
CA GLY A 541 -2.00 -10.27 -3.68
C GLY A 541 -2.42 -10.95 -2.37
N HIS A 542 -3.72 -10.97 -2.05
CA HIS A 542 -4.22 -11.69 -0.86
C HIS A 542 -3.71 -13.15 -0.90
N THR A 543 -2.93 -13.55 0.12
CA THR A 543 -2.41 -14.89 0.44
C THR A 543 -2.18 -15.88 -0.72
N THR A 544 -0.91 -16.01 -1.16
CA THR A 544 -0.36 -17.24 -1.78
C THR A 544 0.71 -17.88 -0.90
N PRO A 545 0.86 -19.22 -0.87
CA PRO A 545 1.70 -19.85 0.14
C PRO A 545 2.99 -20.42 -0.44
N SER A 546 4.10 -19.79 -0.06
CA SER A 546 5.07 -20.50 0.79
C SER A 546 4.92 -20.11 2.27
N GLN A 547 3.80 -19.46 2.65
CA GLN A 547 3.56 -18.89 4.00
C GLN A 547 2.10 -18.51 4.36
N ALA A 548 1.10 -19.31 3.96
CA ALA A 548 -0.28 -19.10 4.42
C ALA A 548 -0.48 -19.51 5.89
N SER A 549 0.02 -18.65 6.79
CA SER A 549 -0.29 -18.68 8.23
C SER A 549 -0.26 -17.27 8.86
N TYR A 550 0.31 -16.26 8.20
CA TYR A 550 0.65 -14.98 8.85
C TYR A 550 -0.17 -13.75 8.39
N GLY A 551 -1.21 -13.41 9.18
CA GLY A 551 -1.83 -12.08 9.28
C GLY A 551 -3.37 -12.06 9.27
N GLY A 552 -4.07 -11.55 10.34
CA GLY A 552 -5.44 -11.07 10.08
C GLY A 552 -6.48 -10.42 11.07
N PHE A 553 -6.65 -9.07 11.20
CA PHE A 553 -7.80 -8.23 11.75
C PHE A 553 -8.08 -6.81 11.07
N GLY A 554 -8.97 -5.92 11.56
CA GLY A 554 -9.40 -4.66 10.87
C GLY A 554 -9.17 -3.32 11.63
N ALA A 555 -9.73 -2.13 11.29
CA ALA A 555 -10.35 -1.59 10.03
C ALA A 555 -10.72 -0.04 10.15
N GLY A 556 -11.07 0.66 9.06
CA GLY A 556 -11.62 2.06 9.00
C GLY A 556 -10.97 3.00 7.94
N HIS A 557 -11.46 4.19 7.52
CA HIS A 557 -12.79 4.88 7.58
C HIS A 557 -12.90 6.06 6.54
N ASN A 558 -14.13 6.33 6.02
CA ASN A 558 -14.76 7.50 5.33
C ASN A 558 -14.04 8.47 4.31
N PRO A 559 -14.76 9.08 3.32
CA PRO A 559 -15.65 8.46 2.31
C PRO A 559 -15.54 9.05 0.86
N ALA A 560 -16.27 8.43 -0.10
CA ALA A 560 -16.83 8.95 -1.38
C ALA A 560 -16.20 8.59 -2.76
N ALA A 561 -17.09 8.07 -3.66
CA ALA A 561 -17.11 8.10 -5.14
C ALA A 561 -15.93 7.49 -5.97
N GLN A 562 -16.07 7.06 -7.24
CA GLN A 562 -17.16 6.52 -8.08
C GLN A 562 -16.49 5.71 -9.23
N ALA A 563 -17.16 4.75 -9.87
CA ALA A 563 -16.52 3.75 -10.76
C ALA A 563 -16.92 3.86 -12.24
N TYR A 564 -16.01 3.52 -13.17
CA TYR A 564 -16.31 3.10 -14.56
C TYR A 564 -15.27 2.06 -15.10
N PRO A 565 -15.61 1.20 -16.09
CA PRO A 565 -14.80 0.04 -16.50
C PRO A 565 -14.23 0.11 -17.95
N ILE A 566 -13.38 -0.86 -18.34
CA ILE A 566 -13.35 -1.62 -19.64
C ILE A 566 -11.96 -2.20 -19.98
N GLY A 567 -11.95 -3.39 -20.59
CA GLY A 567 -11.03 -3.72 -21.71
C GLY A 567 -9.85 -4.66 -21.40
N GLY A 568 -9.72 -5.74 -22.17
CA GLY A 568 -8.58 -6.67 -22.11
C GLY A 568 -8.08 -7.10 -23.49
N VAL A 569 -7.40 -8.25 -23.54
CA VAL A 569 -6.86 -8.98 -24.73
C VAL A 569 -5.43 -8.62 -25.16
N GLY A 570 -4.46 -9.42 -24.69
CA GLY A 570 -3.89 -10.52 -25.48
C GLY A 570 -2.68 -10.27 -26.42
N GLY A 571 -1.68 -11.16 -26.34
CA GLY A 571 -1.03 -11.71 -27.55
C GLY A 571 0.50 -11.61 -27.73
N GLY A 572 1.23 -12.60 -27.21
CA GLY A 572 2.14 -13.46 -28.02
C GLY A 572 3.52 -12.98 -28.51
N GLY A 573 4.54 -13.82 -28.28
CA GLY A 573 5.41 -14.26 -29.39
C GLY A 573 6.94 -14.09 -29.30
N GLY A 574 7.63 -15.09 -28.73
CA GLY A 574 8.66 -15.87 -29.46
C GLY A 574 10.12 -15.37 -29.62
N GLY A 575 11.07 -16.21 -29.17
CA GLY A 575 11.98 -16.87 -30.13
C GLY A 575 13.51 -16.72 -29.99
N GLY A 576 14.17 -17.73 -29.39
CA GLY A 576 15.58 -18.15 -29.65
C GLY A 576 16.73 -17.25 -29.16
N GLY A 577 17.92 -17.74 -28.82
CA GLY A 577 18.43 -19.13 -28.69
C GLY A 577 19.94 -19.21 -28.98
N GLY A 578 20.72 -20.04 -28.27
CA GLY A 578 22.09 -20.41 -28.70
C GLY A 578 23.22 -20.50 -27.67
N GLY A 579 23.24 -21.61 -26.92
CA GLY A 579 24.37 -22.41 -26.40
C GLY A 579 25.84 -21.91 -26.30
N GLY A 580 26.51 -22.34 -25.22
CA GLY A 580 27.97 -22.36 -25.06
C GLY A 580 28.44 -23.19 -23.85
N TYR A 581 29.01 -24.38 -24.08
CA TYR A 581 29.55 -25.28 -23.04
C TYR A 581 31.01 -24.94 -22.64
N GLY A 582 31.41 -25.15 -21.38
CA GLY A 582 32.84 -25.22 -21.04
C GLY A 582 33.26 -25.33 -19.55
N GLY A 583 33.68 -26.53 -19.12
CA GLY A 583 34.89 -26.70 -18.29
C GLY A 583 34.78 -26.74 -16.76
N PHE A 584 35.03 -27.93 -16.17
CA PHE A 584 35.30 -28.16 -14.74
C PHE A 584 36.80 -28.00 -14.39
N GLY A 585 37.14 -27.57 -13.16
CA GLY A 585 38.30 -28.13 -12.43
C GLY A 585 39.26 -27.22 -11.63
N SER A 586 39.07 -27.19 -10.29
CA SER A 586 40.13 -27.11 -9.24
C SER A 586 40.97 -25.82 -9.06
N PRO A 587 41.68 -25.65 -7.91
CA PRO A 587 41.24 -25.81 -6.52
C PRO A 587 41.51 -24.55 -5.66
N ALA A 588 41.15 -24.58 -4.37
CA ALA A 588 41.19 -23.42 -3.48
C ALA A 588 42.61 -22.88 -3.13
N ALA A 589 42.74 -21.55 -3.04
CA ALA A 589 43.79 -20.86 -2.30
C ALA A 589 43.17 -19.71 -1.49
N GLY A 590 43.48 -19.62 -0.19
CA GLY A 590 42.93 -18.61 0.70
C GLY A 590 43.65 -17.26 0.57
N VAL A 591 42.89 -16.15 0.50
CA VAL A 591 43.43 -14.79 0.50
C VAL A 591 42.56 -13.89 1.39
N ASN A 592 43.20 -13.15 2.30
CA ASN A 592 42.57 -12.08 3.08
C ASN A 592 42.32 -10.86 2.18
N GLY A 593 41.14 -10.79 1.55
CA GLY A 593 40.77 -9.70 0.65
C GLY A 593 40.28 -8.45 1.39
N ARG A 594 40.92 -7.31 1.15
CA ARG A 594 40.37 -5.99 1.51
C ARG A 594 39.22 -5.63 0.57
N MET A 595 38.27 -4.85 1.09
CA MET A 595 37.04 -4.47 0.40
C MET A 595 37.32 -3.50 -0.77
N GLY A 596 37.25 -3.99 -2.00
CA GLY A 596 37.32 -3.17 -3.23
C GLY A 596 38.00 -3.80 -4.45
N GLU A 597 38.66 -4.95 -4.34
CA GLU A 597 39.62 -5.42 -5.36
C GLU A 597 39.11 -6.51 -6.32
N GLN A 598 37.88 -7.02 -6.15
CA GLN A 598 37.21 -7.92 -7.10
C GLN A 598 35.69 -7.67 -7.15
N GLY A 599 35.18 -7.23 -8.31
CA GLY A 599 33.75 -7.34 -8.73
C GLY A 599 32.68 -6.75 -7.80
N GLY A 600 33.03 -5.86 -6.87
CA GLY A 600 32.13 -5.37 -5.81
C GLY A 600 31.75 -3.90 -5.94
N LEU A 601 30.52 -3.56 -5.52
CA LEU A 601 29.97 -2.20 -5.48
C LEU A 601 30.98 -1.15 -4.98
N LYS A 602 31.41 -0.23 -5.85
CA LYS A 602 32.38 0.86 -5.58
C LYS A 602 32.14 1.54 -4.22
N THR A 603 33.19 1.72 -3.42
CA THR A 603 33.11 2.28 -2.06
C THR A 603 33.35 3.80 -2.07
N GLY A 604 32.57 4.54 -1.27
CA GLY A 604 32.68 6.00 -1.14
C GLY A 604 31.32 6.72 -1.12
N TRP A 605 31.28 7.93 -0.56
CA TRP A 605 30.05 8.74 -0.45
C TRP A 605 29.47 9.06 -1.83
N LEU A 606 30.30 9.50 -2.78
CA LEU A 606 29.85 9.80 -4.14
C LEU A 606 29.33 8.56 -4.89
N ALA A 607 29.91 7.38 -4.63
CA ALA A 607 29.44 6.12 -5.21
C ALA A 607 28.06 5.68 -4.67
N ALA A 608 27.64 6.16 -3.49
CA ALA A 608 26.29 5.91 -2.98
C ALA A 608 25.20 6.67 -3.77
N PHE A 609 25.55 7.75 -4.47
CA PHE A 609 24.64 8.49 -5.36
C PHE A 609 24.61 7.93 -6.79
N GLY A 610 25.44 6.94 -7.11
CA GLY A 610 25.39 6.22 -8.38
C GLY A 610 24.26 5.19 -8.40
N THR A 611 23.64 5.00 -9.57
CA THR A 611 22.66 3.92 -9.83
C THR A 611 23.29 2.70 -10.51
N GLU A 612 24.63 2.62 -10.54
CA GLU A 612 25.39 1.49 -11.09
C GLU A 612 25.14 0.21 -10.25
N GLY A 613 24.82 -0.89 -10.95
CA GLY A 613 24.63 -2.23 -10.37
C GLY A 613 25.95 -2.99 -10.19
N TYR A 614 25.88 -4.31 -10.22
CA TYR A 614 27.06 -5.16 -10.41
C TYR A 614 27.47 -5.17 -11.89
N GLU A 615 28.69 -5.61 -12.20
CA GLU A 615 29.17 -5.68 -13.59
C GLU A 615 28.26 -6.61 -14.42
N GLY A 616 27.67 -6.06 -15.50
CA GLY A 616 26.75 -6.77 -16.39
C GLY A 616 25.27 -6.45 -16.21
N GLU A 617 24.87 -5.68 -15.19
CA GLU A 617 23.48 -5.26 -14.98
C GLU A 617 23.22 -3.84 -15.51
N PRO A 618 22.10 -3.58 -16.21
CA PRO A 618 21.70 -2.22 -16.56
C PRO A 618 21.39 -1.41 -15.28
N PRO A 619 21.77 -0.12 -15.20
CA PRO A 619 21.44 0.73 -14.07
C PRO A 619 19.92 0.84 -13.87
N LEU A 620 19.47 1.08 -12.64
CA LEU A 620 18.04 1.17 -12.28
C LEU A 620 17.22 2.10 -13.21
N LEU A 621 17.84 3.17 -13.70
CA LEU A 621 17.18 4.11 -14.60
C LEU A 621 16.91 3.49 -15.98
N GLU A 622 17.81 2.64 -16.48
CA GLU A 622 17.63 1.86 -17.71
C GLU A 622 16.63 0.71 -17.49
N GLU A 623 16.66 0.05 -16.32
CA GLU A 623 15.64 -0.93 -15.89
C GLU A 623 14.22 -0.33 -15.84
N LEU A 624 14.09 0.97 -15.50
CA LEU A 624 12.82 1.73 -15.57
C LEU A 624 12.55 2.39 -16.95
N GLY A 625 13.42 2.23 -17.95
CA GLY A 625 13.25 2.85 -19.28
C GLY A 625 13.44 4.38 -19.32
N VAL A 626 14.26 4.93 -18.42
CA VAL A 626 14.53 6.36 -18.25
C VAL A 626 15.90 6.73 -18.83
N ASN A 627 15.93 7.23 -20.07
CA ASN A 627 17.17 7.69 -20.71
C ASN A 627 17.60 9.07 -20.17
N PHE A 628 18.64 9.09 -19.34
CA PHE A 628 19.16 10.32 -18.72
C PHE A 628 19.86 11.27 -19.72
N GLU A 629 20.46 10.75 -20.79
CA GLU A 629 21.12 11.57 -21.81
C GLU A 629 20.10 12.37 -22.62
N HIS A 630 18.96 11.75 -22.95
CA HIS A 630 17.84 12.42 -23.60
C HIS A 630 17.22 13.50 -22.68
N ILE A 631 17.00 13.17 -21.41
CA ILE A 631 16.50 14.14 -20.41
C ILE A 631 17.44 15.34 -20.33
N ARG A 632 18.76 15.11 -20.17
CA ARG A 632 19.76 16.17 -20.07
C ARG A 632 19.77 17.06 -21.30
N THR A 633 19.75 16.47 -22.50
CA THR A 633 19.81 17.21 -23.76
C THR A 633 18.57 18.09 -23.95
N LYS A 634 17.37 17.52 -23.79
CA LYS A 634 16.09 18.25 -23.88
C LYS A 634 16.00 19.38 -22.84
N THR A 635 16.45 19.12 -21.62
CA THR A 635 16.52 20.11 -20.54
C THR A 635 17.44 21.28 -20.83
N LEU A 636 18.63 21.02 -21.40
CA LEU A 636 19.55 22.09 -21.80
C LEU A 636 19.00 22.93 -22.96
N THR A 637 18.27 22.32 -23.91
CA THR A 637 17.62 23.06 -25.00
C THR A 637 16.49 23.98 -24.49
N VAL A 638 15.67 23.53 -23.53
CA VAL A 638 14.64 24.39 -22.89
C VAL A 638 15.27 25.56 -22.11
N LEU A 639 16.38 25.30 -21.43
CA LEU A 639 17.12 26.30 -20.64
C LEU A 639 17.89 27.31 -21.49
N ASN A 640 18.03 27.10 -22.80
CA ASN A 640 18.68 28.05 -23.69
C ASN A 640 17.71 28.58 -24.76
N PRO A 641 17.02 29.72 -24.52
CA PRO A 641 16.06 30.29 -25.46
C PRO A 641 16.70 30.80 -26.76
N PHE A 642 18.04 30.84 -26.84
CA PHE A 642 18.79 31.20 -28.04
C PHE A 642 19.32 29.97 -28.82
N ALA A 643 19.12 28.75 -28.31
CA ALA A 643 19.45 27.53 -29.03
C ALA A 643 18.52 27.34 -30.24
N ARG A 644 19.07 26.85 -31.36
CA ARG A 644 18.25 26.37 -32.48
C ARG A 644 17.64 25.02 -32.08
N ILE A 645 16.34 24.87 -32.28
CA ILE A 645 15.61 23.64 -31.97
C ILE A 645 15.66 22.76 -33.23
N ASP A 646 16.40 21.66 -33.16
CA ASP A 646 16.47 20.69 -34.25
C ASP A 646 15.17 19.91 -34.40
N GLN A 647 14.75 19.69 -35.65
CA GLN A 647 13.44 19.09 -35.96
C GLN A 647 13.30 17.64 -35.46
N HIS A 648 14.42 16.93 -35.27
CA HIS A 648 14.48 15.55 -34.80
C HIS A 648 14.64 15.41 -33.27
N LEU A 649 14.87 16.50 -32.53
CA LEU A 649 15.12 16.46 -31.08
C LEU A 649 13.96 15.84 -30.27
N MET A 650 12.75 15.84 -30.83
CA MET A 650 11.52 15.37 -30.19
C MET A 650 10.86 14.18 -30.88
N ASP A 651 11.61 13.46 -31.73
CA ASP A 651 11.10 12.23 -32.34
C ASP A 651 10.86 11.15 -31.26
N ASP A 652 11.79 11.03 -30.31
CA ASP A 652 11.66 10.19 -29.12
C ASP A 652 10.80 10.86 -28.04
N SER A 653 9.79 10.12 -27.55
CA SER A 653 8.75 10.65 -26.67
C SER A 653 9.02 10.38 -25.17
N ASP A 654 10.05 11.02 -24.61
CA ASP A 654 10.38 10.87 -23.18
C ASP A 654 9.32 11.52 -22.29
N LEU A 655 8.40 10.71 -21.75
CA LEU A 655 7.39 11.16 -20.80
C LEU A 655 7.92 11.27 -19.37
N TYR A 656 8.94 10.47 -19.01
CA TYR A 656 9.49 10.42 -17.65
C TYR A 656 10.11 11.75 -17.19
N GLY A 657 10.84 12.46 -18.05
CA GLY A 657 11.40 13.78 -17.73
C GLY A 657 10.31 14.83 -17.48
N ALA A 658 9.28 14.85 -18.33
CA ALA A 658 8.11 15.69 -18.16
C ALA A 658 7.36 15.43 -16.83
N LEU A 659 7.15 14.15 -16.49
CA LEU A 659 6.51 13.75 -15.23
C LEU A 659 7.37 14.13 -14.02
N LEU A 660 8.70 13.93 -14.10
CA LEU A 660 9.66 14.33 -13.07
C LEU A 660 9.60 15.84 -12.77
N TYR A 661 9.49 16.70 -13.78
CA TYR A 661 9.36 18.16 -13.56
C TYR A 661 8.02 18.56 -12.92
N ILE A 662 6.92 17.91 -13.29
CA ILE A 662 5.61 18.12 -12.66
C ILE A 662 5.63 17.66 -11.19
N VAL A 663 6.25 16.51 -10.90
CA VAL A 663 6.42 16.00 -9.53
C VAL A 663 7.32 16.92 -8.70
N LEU A 664 8.46 17.38 -9.25
CA LEU A 664 9.35 18.33 -8.57
C LEU A 664 8.64 19.64 -8.23
N TYR A 665 7.88 20.20 -9.19
CA TYR A 665 7.04 21.37 -8.94
C TYR A 665 6.07 21.14 -7.77
N GLY A 666 5.37 19.99 -7.78
CA GLY A 666 4.49 19.58 -6.68
C GLY A 666 5.21 19.45 -5.34
N THR A 667 6.43 18.89 -5.31
CA THR A 667 7.21 18.76 -4.07
C THR A 667 7.66 20.10 -3.53
N PHE A 668 8.07 21.03 -4.39
CA PHE A 668 8.49 22.37 -3.98
C PHE A 668 7.29 23.19 -3.43
N LEU A 669 6.11 23.07 -4.05
CA LEU A 669 4.88 23.66 -3.50
C LEU A 669 4.44 23.01 -2.18
N LEU A 670 4.64 21.70 -2.01
CA LEU A 670 4.39 20.99 -0.75
C LEU A 670 5.30 21.49 0.38
N LEU A 671 6.59 21.70 0.09
CA LEU A 671 7.56 22.28 1.02
C LEU A 671 7.27 23.76 1.34
N SER A 672 6.57 24.47 0.45
CA SER A 672 6.01 25.81 0.67
C SER A 672 4.72 25.80 1.52
N GLY A 673 4.13 24.63 1.79
CA GLY A 673 3.14 24.40 2.85
C GLY A 673 1.76 23.88 2.42
N LYS A 674 1.39 23.95 1.13
CA LYS A 674 0.09 23.47 0.62
C LYS A 674 0.22 22.26 -0.31
N VAL A 675 -0.77 21.36 -0.24
CA VAL A 675 -0.81 20.12 -1.03
C VAL A 675 -1.85 20.27 -2.13
N PHE A 676 -1.42 20.72 -3.32
CA PHE A 676 -2.30 20.90 -4.49
C PHE A 676 -2.14 19.80 -5.56
N TYR A 677 -1.52 18.65 -5.23
CA TYR A 677 -1.22 17.59 -6.20
C TYR A 677 -2.40 17.19 -7.10
N GLY A 678 -3.61 17.07 -6.57
CA GLY A 678 -4.81 16.77 -7.36
C GLY A 678 -5.17 17.87 -8.38
N TYR A 679 -5.00 19.14 -8.03
CA TYR A 679 -5.23 20.27 -8.94
C TYR A 679 -4.11 20.42 -9.97
N ILE A 680 -2.85 20.23 -9.57
CA ILE A 680 -1.69 20.23 -10.46
C ILE A 680 -1.84 19.12 -11.50
N TYR A 681 -2.18 17.90 -11.06
CA TYR A 681 -2.44 16.75 -11.93
C TYR A 681 -3.64 16.98 -12.84
N GLY A 682 -4.76 17.46 -12.29
CA GLY A 682 -5.97 17.76 -13.07
C GLY A 682 -5.70 18.79 -14.17
N VAL A 683 -5.12 19.95 -13.84
CA VAL A 683 -4.79 20.98 -14.83
C VAL A 683 -3.74 20.49 -15.83
N ALA A 684 -2.74 19.71 -15.40
CA ALA A 684 -1.75 19.14 -16.31
C ALA A 684 -2.37 18.15 -17.31
N VAL A 685 -3.20 17.21 -16.86
CA VAL A 685 -3.83 16.21 -17.74
C VAL A 685 -4.88 16.86 -18.65
N PHE A 686 -5.85 17.60 -18.11
CA PHE A 686 -6.86 18.27 -18.96
C PHE A 686 -6.25 19.32 -19.88
N GLY A 687 -5.24 20.07 -19.41
CA GLY A 687 -4.55 21.07 -20.21
C GLY A 687 -3.68 20.49 -21.31
N THR A 688 -2.95 19.39 -21.06
CA THR A 688 -2.17 18.69 -22.11
C THR A 688 -3.08 18.08 -23.17
N VAL A 689 -4.22 17.49 -22.79
CA VAL A 689 -5.24 17.00 -23.74
C VAL A 689 -5.84 18.14 -24.56
N ALA A 690 -6.27 19.24 -23.92
CA ALA A 690 -6.86 20.38 -24.62
C ALA A 690 -5.85 21.04 -25.60
N LEU A 691 -4.60 21.24 -25.17
CA LEU A 691 -3.54 21.78 -26.02
C LEU A 691 -3.19 20.83 -27.17
N HIS A 692 -3.15 19.52 -26.93
CA HIS A 692 -2.92 18.54 -27.99
C HIS A 692 -4.03 18.59 -29.06
N LEU A 693 -5.31 18.67 -28.65
CA LEU A 693 -6.43 18.81 -29.58
C LEU A 693 -6.33 20.10 -30.41
N ILE A 694 -6.11 21.24 -29.76
CA ILE A 694 -5.98 22.55 -30.44
C ILE A 694 -4.81 22.55 -31.41
N LEU A 695 -3.63 22.07 -30.99
CA LEU A 695 -2.42 22.08 -31.82
C LEU A 695 -2.47 21.03 -32.94
N SER A 696 -3.15 19.90 -32.75
CA SER A 696 -3.41 18.92 -33.80
C SER A 696 -4.30 19.51 -34.90
N LEU A 697 -5.37 20.22 -34.52
CA LEU A 697 -6.26 20.95 -35.45
C LEU A 697 -5.58 22.12 -36.18
N MET A 698 -4.54 22.72 -35.60
CA MET A 698 -3.75 23.79 -36.23
C MET A 698 -2.61 23.26 -37.11
N SER A 699 -2.18 22.01 -36.94
CA SER A 699 -1.07 21.44 -37.69
C SER A 699 -1.49 21.04 -39.11
N PRO A 700 -0.61 21.22 -40.12
CA PRO A 700 -0.94 20.86 -41.50
C PRO A 700 -1.10 19.34 -41.65
N VAL A 701 -2.13 18.93 -42.39
CA VAL A 701 -2.26 17.54 -42.84
C VAL A 701 -1.14 17.24 -43.83
N LEU A 702 -0.43 16.12 -43.62
CA LEU A 702 0.50 15.61 -44.62
C LEU A 702 -0.30 14.88 -45.69
N ASP A 703 -0.53 15.53 -46.83
CA ASP A 703 -1.03 14.85 -48.02
C ASP A 703 0.00 13.80 -48.46
N THR A 704 -0.36 12.52 -48.34
CA THR A 704 0.46 11.40 -48.83
C THR A 704 0.34 11.28 -50.34
N VAL A 705 0.84 12.28 -51.07
CA VAL A 705 1.12 12.16 -52.51
C VAL A 705 2.47 11.47 -52.66
N PRO A 706 2.55 10.29 -53.31
CA PRO A 706 3.83 9.69 -53.63
C PRO A 706 4.57 10.59 -54.62
N ALA A 707 5.68 11.19 -54.18
CA ALA A 707 6.60 11.82 -55.13
C ALA A 707 7.17 10.71 -56.04
N PRO A 708 7.07 10.81 -57.37
CA PRO A 708 7.65 9.80 -58.24
C PRO A 708 9.18 9.82 -58.10
N ASN A 709 9.75 8.68 -57.71
CA ASN A 709 11.19 8.51 -57.64
C ASN A 709 11.81 8.73 -59.03
N ALA A 710 12.69 9.71 -59.15
CA ALA A 710 13.45 9.99 -60.36
C ALA A 710 14.59 8.97 -60.53
N ALA A 711 14.26 7.69 -60.75
CA ALA A 711 15.24 6.60 -60.85
C ALA A 711 14.75 5.33 -61.59
N ASP A 712 13.90 5.43 -62.63
CA ASP A 712 13.79 4.35 -63.63
C ASP A 712 13.22 4.84 -64.99
N PRO A 713 13.99 4.83 -66.10
CA PRO A 713 13.54 5.25 -67.42
C PRO A 713 13.00 4.07 -68.28
N GLY A 714 12.49 3.00 -67.65
CA GLY A 714 12.19 1.73 -68.34
C GLY A 714 10.73 1.41 -68.68
N ASN A 715 9.73 1.87 -67.90
CA ASN A 715 8.38 1.27 -67.98
C ASN A 715 7.24 2.28 -67.70
N TYR A 716 6.69 2.90 -68.76
CA TYR A 716 5.53 3.79 -68.69
C TYR A 716 4.38 3.25 -69.56
N ASP A 717 3.32 2.75 -68.92
CA ASP A 717 2.10 2.28 -69.59
C ASP A 717 0.93 3.27 -69.35
N PRO A 718 0.38 3.95 -70.37
CA PRO A 718 -0.53 5.09 -70.17
C PRO A 718 -1.94 4.78 -69.64
N HIS A 719 -2.28 3.51 -69.37
CA HIS A 719 -3.68 3.09 -69.16
C HIS A 719 -3.92 2.26 -67.88
N HIS A 720 -3.58 2.83 -66.72
CA HIS A 720 -4.13 2.37 -65.44
C HIS A 720 -5.00 3.46 -64.77
N LYS A 721 -6.29 3.17 -64.60
CA LYS A 721 -7.20 4.00 -63.80
C LYS A 721 -7.09 3.59 -62.32
N PRO A 722 -7.00 4.52 -61.36
CA PRO A 722 -6.99 4.16 -59.95
C PRO A 722 -8.35 3.62 -59.51
N SER A 723 -8.35 2.44 -58.90
CA SER A 723 -9.52 1.87 -58.24
C SER A 723 -9.72 2.51 -56.86
N TYR A 724 -10.86 3.16 -56.65
CA TYR A 724 -11.28 3.60 -55.32
C TYR A 724 -11.81 2.40 -54.52
N SER A 725 -11.03 1.93 -53.55
CA SER A 725 -11.48 0.95 -52.55
C SER A 725 -10.79 1.20 -51.21
N GLU A 726 -11.60 1.18 -50.13
CA GLU A 726 -11.17 1.18 -48.72
C GLU A 726 -10.53 2.47 -48.15
N ALA A 727 -11.33 3.55 -48.13
CA ALA A 727 -11.21 4.59 -47.11
C ALA A 727 -12.14 4.28 -45.93
N SER A 728 -11.74 3.37 -45.03
CA SER A 728 -12.52 2.94 -43.87
C SER A 728 -12.06 3.60 -42.56
N ALA A 729 -12.86 4.55 -42.07
CA ALA A 729 -13.02 4.90 -40.65
C ALA A 729 -11.78 4.93 -39.73
N ALA A 730 -10.80 5.80 -40.03
CA ALA A 730 -9.82 6.29 -39.05
C ALA A 730 -9.96 7.80 -38.88
N GLY A 731 -10.01 8.29 -37.63
CA GLY A 731 -10.25 9.70 -37.33
C GLY A 731 -9.14 10.63 -37.83
N HIS A 732 -9.52 11.76 -38.44
CA HIS A 732 -8.61 12.76 -38.98
C HIS A 732 -7.76 13.45 -37.90
N PHE A 733 -6.60 12.89 -37.57
CA PHE A 733 -5.59 13.51 -36.70
C PHE A 733 -4.22 13.54 -37.39
N SER A 734 -3.47 14.63 -37.18
CA SER A 734 -2.20 14.88 -37.88
C SER A 734 -1.10 13.90 -37.49
N ALA A 735 -0.47 13.27 -38.49
CA ALA A 735 0.59 12.27 -38.30
C ALA A 735 1.90 12.83 -37.70
N THR A 736 2.05 14.16 -37.60
CA THR A 736 3.29 14.79 -37.09
C THR A 736 3.31 14.98 -35.57
N LEU A 737 2.15 15.23 -34.96
CA LEU A 737 2.02 15.62 -33.56
C LEU A 737 1.27 14.53 -32.77
N THR A 738 2.00 13.62 -32.13
CA THR A 738 1.39 12.61 -31.25
C THR A 738 1.12 13.17 -29.84
N PHE A 739 0.16 12.57 -29.12
CA PHE A 739 -0.14 12.92 -27.73
C PHE A 739 1.09 12.84 -26.80
N PRO A 740 1.89 11.74 -26.76
CA PRO A 740 3.05 11.67 -25.87
C PRO A 740 4.15 12.70 -26.23
N ARG A 741 4.36 13.04 -27.52
CA ARG A 741 5.24 14.16 -27.91
C ARG A 741 4.72 15.49 -27.36
N SER A 742 3.41 15.73 -27.46
CA SER A 742 2.77 16.95 -26.96
C SER A 742 2.91 17.10 -25.44
N ALA A 743 2.65 16.02 -24.69
CA ALA A 743 2.82 15.98 -23.24
C ALA A 743 4.30 16.17 -22.83
N SER A 744 5.23 15.56 -23.56
CA SER A 744 6.67 15.73 -23.33
C SER A 744 7.11 17.19 -23.52
N VAL A 745 6.77 17.84 -24.63
CA VAL A 745 7.10 19.27 -24.89
C VAL A 745 6.60 20.18 -23.76
N LEU A 746 5.37 19.97 -23.29
CA LEU A 746 4.77 20.78 -22.23
C LEU A 746 5.47 20.57 -20.88
N GLY A 747 5.77 19.32 -20.50
CA GLY A 747 6.43 19.03 -19.23
C GLY A 747 7.90 19.45 -19.18
N TYR A 748 8.65 19.33 -20.29
CA TYR A 748 10.03 19.86 -20.35
C TYR A 748 10.05 21.39 -20.28
N CYS A 749 9.16 22.07 -21.02
CA CYS A 749 9.05 23.54 -20.98
C CYS A 749 8.53 24.10 -19.64
N PHE A 750 8.10 23.24 -18.72
CA PHE A 750 7.68 23.61 -17.36
C PHE A 750 8.84 23.99 -16.42
N LEU A 751 10.08 23.64 -16.78
CA LEU A 751 11.26 23.77 -15.92
C LEU A 751 11.51 25.18 -15.35
N PRO A 752 11.34 26.30 -16.07
CA PRO A 752 11.45 27.64 -15.47
C PRO A 752 10.51 27.85 -14.27
N LEU A 753 9.29 27.32 -14.31
CA LEU A 753 8.35 27.37 -13.18
C LEU A 753 8.82 26.50 -12.00
N VAL A 754 9.46 25.36 -12.27
CA VAL A 754 10.13 24.51 -11.25
C VAL A 754 11.24 25.28 -10.54
N LEU A 755 12.02 26.08 -11.26
CA LEU A 755 13.06 26.94 -10.66
C LEU A 755 12.45 28.07 -9.82
N THR A 756 11.34 28.68 -10.26
CA THR A 756 10.67 29.71 -9.42
C THR A 756 10.02 29.13 -8.16
N SER A 757 9.45 27.93 -8.21
CA SER A 757 8.88 27.30 -7.00
C SER A 757 9.98 26.83 -6.04
N LEU A 758 11.17 26.47 -6.52
CA LEU A 758 12.36 26.25 -5.68
C LEU A 758 12.77 27.52 -4.92
N VAL A 759 12.82 28.67 -5.59
CA VAL A 759 13.04 29.98 -4.93
C VAL A 759 11.91 30.29 -3.92
N GLY A 760 10.68 29.90 -4.24
CA GLY A 760 9.50 29.98 -3.37
C GLY A 760 9.55 29.15 -2.09
N ILE A 761 10.53 28.24 -1.94
CA ILE A 761 10.80 27.55 -0.65
C ILE A 761 11.57 28.48 0.30
N MET A 762 12.44 29.35 -0.23
CA MET A 762 13.29 30.24 0.56
C MET A 762 12.65 31.62 0.78
N ILE A 763 11.92 32.14 -0.21
CA ILE A 763 11.42 33.52 -0.26
C ILE A 763 9.90 33.50 -0.52
N PRO A 764 9.08 34.30 0.18
CA PRO A 764 7.64 34.39 -0.11
C PRO A 764 7.37 35.02 -1.49
N MET A 765 6.51 34.36 -2.28
CA MET A 765 6.22 34.69 -3.68
C MET A 765 5.05 35.67 -3.86
N ASP A 766 4.44 36.14 -2.76
CA ASP A 766 3.41 37.20 -2.76
C ASP A 766 3.98 38.63 -2.79
N THR A 767 5.30 38.76 -2.86
CA THR A 767 6.01 40.02 -3.05
C THR A 767 6.03 40.46 -4.51
N MET A 768 6.24 41.76 -4.79
CA MET A 768 6.47 42.27 -6.15
C MET A 768 7.58 41.51 -6.90
N PHE A 769 8.61 41.06 -6.17
CA PHE A 769 9.66 40.19 -6.71
C PHE A 769 9.10 38.84 -7.18
N GLY A 770 8.27 38.17 -6.38
CA GLY A 770 7.61 36.91 -6.74
C GLY A 770 6.69 37.03 -7.96
N TYR A 771 5.92 38.12 -8.06
CA TYR A 771 5.10 38.41 -9.24
C TYR A 771 5.94 38.59 -10.52
N LEU A 772 7.00 39.41 -10.45
CA LEU A 772 7.90 39.66 -11.59
C LEU A 772 8.64 38.39 -12.01
N LEU A 773 9.18 37.64 -11.05
CA LEU A 773 9.90 36.38 -11.27
C LEU A 773 8.98 35.32 -11.91
N THR A 774 7.74 35.19 -11.42
CA THR A 774 6.76 34.25 -11.98
C THR A 774 6.32 34.66 -13.38
N THR A 775 6.10 35.95 -13.63
CA THR A 775 5.75 36.46 -14.97
C THR A 775 6.87 36.21 -15.98
N ALA A 776 8.12 36.44 -15.58
CA ALA A 776 9.29 36.15 -16.39
C ALA A 776 9.41 34.63 -16.72
N ALA A 777 9.19 33.76 -15.73
CA ALA A 777 9.21 32.31 -15.94
C ALA A 777 8.07 31.83 -16.84
N VAL A 778 6.84 32.34 -16.69
CA VAL A 778 5.72 32.05 -17.61
C VAL A 778 6.04 32.48 -19.03
N GLY A 779 6.63 33.67 -19.21
CA GLY A 779 7.11 34.16 -20.50
C GLY A 779 8.16 33.23 -21.12
N TRP A 780 9.10 32.73 -20.31
CA TRP A 780 10.12 31.76 -20.73
C TRP A 780 9.53 30.41 -21.13
N CYS A 781 8.64 29.84 -20.32
CA CYS A 781 7.92 28.59 -20.61
C CYS A 781 7.18 28.70 -21.95
N THR A 782 6.43 29.78 -22.14
CA THR A 782 5.66 30.08 -23.37
C THR A 782 6.58 30.28 -24.58
N TYR A 783 7.70 30.98 -24.42
CA TYR A 783 8.67 31.18 -25.49
C TYR A 783 9.28 29.84 -25.92
N SER A 784 9.77 29.03 -24.98
CA SER A 784 10.34 27.71 -25.27
C SER A 784 9.32 26.78 -25.94
N SER A 785 8.12 26.63 -25.35
CA SER A 785 7.10 25.70 -25.87
C SER A 785 6.58 26.10 -27.24
N SER A 786 6.34 27.39 -27.48
CA SER A 786 5.89 27.85 -28.81
C SER A 786 6.95 27.63 -29.89
N GLY A 787 8.24 27.72 -29.53
CA GLY A 787 9.35 27.36 -30.43
C GLY A 787 9.33 25.87 -30.78
N MET A 788 9.23 25.00 -29.77
CA MET A 788 9.21 23.54 -29.95
C MET A 788 7.99 23.06 -30.75
N PHE A 789 6.78 23.57 -30.44
CA PHE A 789 5.58 23.20 -31.20
C PHE A 789 5.62 23.69 -32.65
N CYS A 790 6.14 24.89 -32.94
CA CYS A 790 6.34 25.34 -34.32
C CYS A 790 7.36 24.50 -35.09
N ALA A 791 8.41 23.99 -34.42
CA ALA A 791 9.39 23.10 -35.04
C ALA A 791 8.80 21.70 -35.33
N VAL A 792 8.17 21.07 -34.34
CA VAL A 792 7.62 19.70 -34.46
C VAL A 792 6.42 19.64 -35.42
N ALA A 793 5.47 20.58 -35.32
CA ALA A 793 4.29 20.62 -36.18
C ALA A 793 4.53 21.35 -37.52
N ARG A 794 5.78 21.74 -37.83
CA ARG A 794 6.19 22.47 -39.05
C ARG A 794 5.42 23.79 -39.31
N MET A 795 4.80 24.38 -38.28
CA MET A 795 3.98 25.59 -38.37
C MET A 795 4.84 26.87 -38.46
N ARG A 796 5.30 27.21 -39.68
CA ARG A 796 6.07 28.45 -39.94
C ARG A 796 5.16 29.70 -39.82
N GLY A 797 5.66 30.74 -39.17
CA GLY A 797 4.98 32.05 -39.05
C GLY A 797 3.85 32.14 -38.01
N MET A 798 3.33 31.01 -37.50
CA MET A 798 2.15 30.99 -36.61
C MET A 798 2.47 31.04 -35.10
N ARG A 799 3.73 31.32 -34.72
CA ARG A 799 4.21 31.22 -33.33
C ARG A 799 3.40 32.03 -32.32
N GLY A 800 2.89 33.20 -32.70
CA GLY A 800 2.04 34.03 -31.82
C GLY A 800 0.68 33.39 -31.51
N LEU A 801 0.06 32.75 -32.51
CA LEU A 801 -1.22 32.04 -32.36
C LEU A 801 -1.08 30.79 -31.49
N VAL A 802 0.05 30.08 -31.62
CA VAL A 802 0.44 28.93 -30.78
C VAL A 802 0.80 29.37 -29.36
N ALA A 803 1.44 30.54 -29.17
CA ALA A 803 1.86 31.03 -27.87
C ALA A 803 0.71 31.40 -26.92
N TYR A 804 -0.43 31.89 -27.44
CA TYR A 804 -1.57 32.31 -26.62
C TYR A 804 -2.15 31.20 -25.71
N PRO A 805 -2.58 30.02 -26.22
CA PRO A 805 -3.10 28.97 -25.36
C PRO A 805 -2.02 28.35 -24.45
N LEU A 806 -0.75 28.34 -24.88
CA LEU A 806 0.39 27.91 -24.07
C LEU A 806 0.65 28.87 -22.89
N ALA A 807 0.51 30.18 -23.10
CA ALA A 807 0.61 31.17 -22.04
C ALA A 807 -0.47 30.95 -20.98
N LEU A 808 -1.74 30.78 -21.39
CA LEU A 808 -2.84 30.51 -20.46
C LEU A 808 -2.58 29.27 -19.59
N PHE A 809 -2.07 28.19 -20.19
CA PHE A 809 -1.69 26.97 -19.47
C PHE A 809 -0.63 27.24 -18.39
N TYR A 810 0.48 27.91 -18.72
CA TYR A 810 1.53 28.21 -17.75
C TYR A 810 1.14 29.30 -16.72
N VAL A 811 0.30 30.26 -17.08
CA VAL A 811 -0.23 31.28 -16.15
C VAL A 811 -0.98 30.61 -14.99
N VAL A 812 -1.79 29.57 -15.25
CA VAL A 812 -2.52 28.84 -14.19
C VAL A 812 -1.55 28.25 -13.16
N PHE A 813 -0.45 27.63 -13.61
CA PHE A 813 0.58 27.13 -12.69
C PHE A 813 1.33 28.27 -11.99
N GLY A 814 1.70 29.34 -12.68
CA GLY A 814 2.32 30.52 -12.05
C GLY A 814 1.47 31.10 -10.91
N ILE A 815 0.16 31.22 -11.13
CA ILE A 815 -0.84 31.62 -10.12
C ILE A 815 -0.85 30.64 -8.94
N MET A 816 -0.86 29.32 -9.19
CA MET A 816 -0.76 28.31 -8.12
C MET A 816 0.52 28.48 -7.30
N GLY A 817 1.67 28.76 -7.93
CA GLY A 817 2.94 29.00 -7.25
C GLY A 817 2.89 30.17 -6.28
N ILE A 818 2.37 31.32 -6.73
CA ILE A 818 2.22 32.54 -5.93
C ILE A 818 1.29 32.28 -4.73
N PHE A 819 0.07 31.80 -4.96
CA PHE A 819 -0.94 31.62 -3.90
C PHE A 819 -0.67 30.42 -2.98
N SER A 820 0.16 29.46 -3.40
CA SER A 820 0.66 28.39 -2.51
C SER A 820 1.52 28.96 -1.39
N SER A 821 2.40 29.94 -1.70
CA SER A 821 3.36 30.52 -0.75
C SER A 821 2.75 31.24 0.47
N ARG A 822 1.44 31.52 0.46
CA ARG A 822 0.69 31.98 1.64
C ARG A 822 0.64 30.90 2.72
N GLY A 823 1.61 30.90 3.62
CA GLY A 823 1.46 30.26 4.93
C GLY A 823 0.23 30.83 5.66
N SER A 824 -0.51 30.00 6.38
CA SER A 824 -1.80 30.35 6.99
C SER A 824 -1.68 31.21 8.27
N GLY A 825 -0.74 32.15 8.32
CA GLY A 825 -0.50 33.01 9.49
C GLY A 825 -1.23 34.36 9.46
N THR A 826 -1.52 34.92 8.28
CA THR A 826 -1.92 36.34 8.15
C THR A 826 -3.41 36.57 7.88
N LEU A 827 -4.19 35.52 7.57
CA LEU A 827 -5.66 35.62 7.47
C LEU A 827 -6.32 35.45 8.84
N ALA A 828 -5.91 34.45 9.63
CA ALA A 828 -6.39 34.26 11.01
C ALA A 828 -6.10 35.47 11.91
N ALA A 829 -4.99 36.18 11.68
CA ALA A 829 -4.65 37.41 12.42
C ALA A 829 -5.50 38.65 12.03
N LYS A 830 -6.35 38.56 10.99
CA LYS A 830 -7.24 39.65 10.54
C LYS A 830 -8.72 39.34 10.68
N THR A 831 -9.10 38.07 10.85
CA THR A 831 -10.44 37.67 11.32
C THR A 831 -10.33 37.26 12.79
N GLY A 832 -10.47 38.24 13.68
CA GLY A 832 -10.44 38.00 15.12
C GLY A 832 -11.60 37.10 15.55
N ALA A 833 -11.30 35.83 15.79
CA ALA A 833 -12.15 34.87 16.47
C ALA A 833 -11.33 34.28 17.62
N ALA A 834 -11.74 34.59 18.84
CA ALA A 834 -11.24 34.03 20.09
C ALA A 834 -12.18 32.91 20.56
#